data_AF-A0A319BLR9-F1
#
_entry.id   AF-A0A319BLR9-F1
#
_cell.length_a   1.000
_cell.length_b   1.000
_cell.length_c   1.000
_cell.angle_alpha   90.00
_cell.angle_beta   90.00
_cell.angle_gamma   90.00
#
_symmetry.space_group_name_H-M   'P 1'
#
loop_
_entity.id
_entity.type
_entity.pdbx_description
1 polymer ?
#
loop_
_entity_poly.entity_id
_entity_poly.type
_entity_poly.pdbx_seq_one_letter_code
_entity_poly.pdbx_strand_id
1 'polypeptide(L)'
;MSKRPYDDDDDDFDLFAFPPRPDLFDQTKWAAHVSRENARIAHRFWSLPDTVLGDSLGEQPRYTQPRDAGDNPAAHALARNVYDHLMHDERFLTPINPTDWQREWTNSGLNNRVWSFRDIFEGQGLDLGEATEDLNEVDGQLIRDMKALQLRAALGSRNLSTEGTVPVLRRRLQDYKRKVYHQYRVLPRSDLSQWGVHRDDARKYTIEISDDDGIGALNMYTCAILASPYNPAYWLSRAYCHYQQAFFDLAIGDAYRAEYLCDVLYDAHRRSLQPGLYTRIWHALEQHIMVQPRDPITGNLSAEATLFRRFNGVNFFVPTIRKATQHVLALSLMALQCWDDYKTRGRLLRARTVNADRDLMPFQERAKVMESVADRAKTAKANTEYYYYESRAGHTSGDRIYPHDADDIDRAAVAFTDKATDVFFNQNESLPWKKCRIAASNDQGNTQLKVIATEDIAKNEVIFVENPPMRGHLELPKLPIKVVPLKCDNCRRSLPAEHLEEYTREFEQGNVREACKCITQPVPIPFCPALNDDDPTCAENARARYHYRVCGEDWEWLHNSMRPVKVLNLNKLPRYECSFEAQATLLSLLLREIFDITLHRRETQDPNLMAHEIDELVALENPHNWTNRRFPFSLTANVHVPFNILLQLGVDIFRDLSFDTWVIQLILKKLTVNAIPCGGKRLQKTNIIKSKPFPKLEADLTTDNLSTFWPTFSKLYLYPGHSLFNHACPTEYNASWAYYGDENPNLIILWSFKDIKKGDEIRIPYFHTLDSGVSTSTLERALGGPCNCGGPHLDEKYIP
;
A
#
# COMPACT_ATOMS: atom_id res chain seq x y z
N MET A 1 15.74 -32.36 -37.69
CA MET A 1 16.92 -31.48 -37.80
C MET A 1 16.59 -30.34 -38.74
N SER A 2 16.15 -29.21 -38.19
CA SER A 2 16.05 -27.93 -38.87
C SER A 2 16.31 -26.88 -37.79
N LYS A 3 17.17 -25.92 -38.12
CA LYS A 3 17.87 -25.00 -37.20
C LYS A 3 16.88 -24.19 -36.35
N ARG A 4 17.12 -24.14 -35.03
CA ARG A 4 16.47 -23.18 -34.12
C ARG A 4 17.03 -21.78 -34.43
N PRO A 5 16.20 -20.75 -34.56
CA PRO A 5 16.66 -19.36 -34.62
C PRO A 5 16.84 -18.89 -33.17
N TYR A 6 17.98 -19.24 -32.58
CA TYR A 6 18.48 -18.67 -31.32
C TYR A 6 20.00 -18.60 -31.49
N ASP A 7 20.45 -17.57 -32.19
CA ASP A 7 21.85 -17.15 -32.30
C ASP A 7 21.85 -15.64 -32.62
N ASP A 8 21.16 -14.85 -31.79
CA ASP A 8 21.48 -13.44 -31.63
C ASP A 8 21.87 -13.24 -30.16
N ASP A 9 23.14 -12.87 -29.99
CA ASP A 9 23.82 -12.58 -28.74
C ASP A 9 23.17 -11.37 -28.01
N ASP A 10 22.22 -11.60 -27.10
CA ASP A 10 21.86 -10.67 -26.01
C ASP A 10 20.84 -11.27 -25.00
N ASP A 11 20.83 -12.60 -24.80
CA ASP A 11 20.00 -13.27 -23.77
C ASP A 11 20.62 -13.11 -22.37
N ASP A 12 20.77 -11.85 -21.92
CA ASP A 12 20.83 -11.52 -20.50
C ASP A 12 19.39 -11.72 -19.96
N PHE A 13 19.04 -12.97 -19.63
CA PHE A 13 17.87 -13.23 -18.80
C PHE A 13 18.05 -12.40 -17.53
N ASP A 14 17.32 -11.28 -17.45
CA ASP A 14 17.30 -10.35 -16.30
C ASP A 14 16.66 -11.08 -15.11
N LEU A 15 17.40 -12.04 -14.53
CA LEU A 15 17.04 -12.91 -13.41
C LEU A 15 16.60 -12.09 -12.19
N PHE A 16 16.88 -10.77 -12.18
CA PHE A 16 16.63 -9.84 -11.09
C PHE A 16 15.95 -8.53 -11.56
N ALA A 17 15.04 -8.61 -12.53
CA ALA A 17 14.23 -7.46 -12.94
C ALA A 17 13.43 -6.82 -11.78
N PHE A 18 13.03 -7.62 -10.79
CA PHE A 18 12.35 -7.22 -9.56
C PHE A 18 12.88 -8.04 -8.37
N PRO A 19 12.69 -7.58 -7.12
CA PRO A 19 13.09 -8.33 -5.94
C PRO A 19 12.52 -9.76 -5.87
N PRO A 20 13.16 -10.66 -5.10
CA PRO A 20 12.60 -11.98 -4.84
C PRO A 20 11.24 -11.88 -4.15
N ARG A 21 10.37 -12.87 -4.38
CA ARG A 21 9.08 -12.99 -3.70
C ARG A 21 9.16 -14.02 -2.57
N PRO A 22 8.34 -13.89 -1.52
CA PRO A 22 8.19 -14.93 -0.51
C PRO A 22 7.69 -16.24 -1.13
N ASP A 23 8.01 -17.35 -0.46
CA ASP A 23 7.27 -18.59 -0.62
C ASP A 23 5.96 -18.47 0.17
N LEU A 24 4.82 -18.65 -0.50
CA LEU A 24 3.48 -18.35 0.01
C LEU A 24 2.60 -19.61 0.11
N PHE A 25 3.22 -20.79 0.20
CA PHE A 25 2.53 -22.07 0.09
C PHE A 25 1.38 -22.24 1.10
N ASP A 26 1.56 -21.82 2.37
CA ASP A 26 0.59 -22.02 3.47
C ASP A 26 0.17 -20.72 4.17
N GLN A 27 0.72 -19.57 3.78
CA GLN A 27 0.56 -18.30 4.52
C GLN A 27 -0.80 -17.64 4.29
N THR A 28 -1.27 -17.58 3.04
CA THR A 28 -2.49 -16.83 2.69
C THR A 28 -3.72 -17.73 2.64
N LYS A 29 -4.73 -17.41 3.45
CA LYS A 29 -6.05 -18.07 3.40
C LYS A 29 -6.95 -17.39 2.37
N TRP A 30 -6.96 -17.93 1.16
CA TRP A 30 -7.87 -17.48 0.11
C TRP A 30 -9.34 -17.73 0.47
N ALA A 31 -10.22 -16.78 0.15
CA ALA A 31 -11.67 -16.85 0.32
C ALA A 31 -12.32 -18.04 -0.39
N ALA A 32 -13.59 -18.33 -0.11
CA ALA A 32 -14.30 -19.42 -0.80
C ALA A 32 -14.43 -19.15 -2.31
N HIS A 33 -14.68 -20.22 -3.08
CA HIS A 33 -15.09 -20.11 -4.47
C HIS A 33 -16.35 -19.23 -4.58
N VAL A 34 -16.41 -18.37 -5.60
CA VAL A 34 -17.55 -17.45 -5.79
C VAL A 34 -18.84 -18.25 -5.97
N SER A 35 -19.90 -17.88 -5.22
CA SER A 35 -21.23 -18.47 -5.41
C SER A 35 -21.84 -17.99 -6.72
N ARG A 36 -22.80 -18.75 -7.26
CA ARG A 36 -23.51 -18.34 -8.49
C ARG A 36 -24.21 -17.00 -8.32
N GLU A 37 -24.77 -16.74 -7.14
CA GLU A 37 -25.46 -15.49 -6.83
C GLU A 37 -24.48 -14.31 -6.76
N ASN A 38 -23.34 -14.47 -6.06
CA ASN A 38 -22.30 -13.46 -6.03
C ASN A 38 -21.70 -13.18 -7.42
N ALA A 39 -21.61 -14.20 -8.29
CA ALA A 39 -21.17 -14.01 -9.66
C ALA A 39 -22.18 -13.18 -10.48
N ARG A 40 -23.49 -13.37 -10.27
CA ARG A 40 -24.53 -12.54 -10.90
C ARG A 40 -24.48 -11.10 -10.40
N ILE A 41 -24.33 -10.90 -9.10
CA ILE A 41 -24.16 -9.57 -8.48
C ILE A 41 -22.91 -8.89 -9.06
N ALA A 42 -21.76 -9.57 -9.07
CA ALA A 42 -20.52 -9.04 -9.60
C ALA A 42 -20.62 -8.67 -11.10
N HIS A 43 -21.22 -9.56 -11.91
CA HIS A 43 -21.46 -9.31 -13.32
C HIS A 43 -22.36 -8.09 -13.51
N ARG A 44 -23.42 -7.92 -12.70
CA ARG A 44 -24.31 -6.77 -12.77
C ARG A 44 -23.58 -5.46 -12.49
N PHE A 45 -22.78 -5.43 -11.42
CA PHE A 45 -21.93 -4.28 -11.08
C PHE A 45 -20.92 -3.94 -12.18
N TRP A 46 -20.33 -4.94 -12.84
CA TRP A 46 -19.33 -4.71 -13.89
C TRP A 46 -19.95 -4.34 -15.25
N SER A 47 -21.01 -5.03 -15.67
CA SER A 47 -21.57 -4.89 -17.02
C SER A 47 -22.25 -3.53 -17.26
N LEU A 48 -22.82 -2.91 -16.23
CA LEU A 48 -23.50 -1.62 -16.37
C LEU A 48 -22.53 -0.50 -16.81
N PRO A 49 -21.42 -0.21 -16.09
CA PRO A 49 -20.45 0.77 -16.57
C PRO A 49 -19.66 0.31 -17.79
N ASP A 50 -19.39 -1.00 -17.93
CA ASP A 50 -18.68 -1.51 -19.12
C ASP A 50 -19.49 -1.30 -20.41
N THR A 51 -20.82 -1.39 -20.34
CA THR A 51 -21.71 -1.05 -21.48
C THR A 51 -21.60 0.42 -21.84
N VAL A 52 -21.64 1.32 -20.85
CA VAL A 52 -21.48 2.77 -21.07
C VAL A 52 -20.15 3.09 -21.74
N LEU A 53 -19.06 2.41 -21.32
CA LEU A 53 -17.75 2.56 -21.95
C LEU A 53 -17.73 2.02 -23.39
N GLY A 54 -18.45 0.93 -23.66
CA GLY A 54 -18.57 0.38 -25.00
C GLY A 54 -19.37 1.27 -25.95
N ASP A 55 -20.39 1.95 -25.43
CA ASP A 55 -21.26 2.87 -26.17
C ASP A 55 -20.55 4.20 -26.49
N SER A 56 -19.67 4.68 -25.60
CA SER A 56 -18.93 5.94 -25.81
C SER A 56 -17.96 5.90 -27.00
N LEU A 57 -17.57 4.70 -27.46
CA LEU A 57 -16.70 4.52 -28.64
C LEU A 57 -17.44 4.70 -29.98
N GLY A 58 -18.77 4.76 -29.98
CA GLY A 58 -19.59 4.93 -31.19
C GLY A 58 -19.36 3.86 -32.26
N GLU A 59 -19.49 4.25 -33.53
CA GLU A 59 -19.38 3.36 -34.71
C GLU A 59 -17.94 3.19 -35.24
N GLN A 60 -16.93 3.71 -34.54
CA GLN A 60 -15.56 3.67 -35.04
C GLN A 60 -14.97 2.25 -35.13
N PRO A 61 -14.01 2.00 -36.04
CA PRO A 61 -13.33 0.71 -36.14
C PRO A 61 -12.65 0.33 -34.82
N ARG A 62 -13.00 -0.84 -34.28
CA ARG A 62 -12.43 -1.34 -33.02
C ARG A 62 -11.15 -2.12 -33.29
N TYR A 63 -10.15 -1.99 -32.41
CA TYR A 63 -8.89 -2.73 -32.55
C TYR A 63 -9.10 -4.24 -32.39
N THR A 64 -10.13 -4.63 -31.62
CA THR A 64 -10.57 -6.02 -31.44
C THR A 64 -11.43 -6.59 -32.57
N GLN A 65 -11.68 -5.83 -33.66
CA GLN A 65 -12.40 -6.38 -34.81
C GLN A 65 -11.59 -7.51 -35.48
N PRO A 66 -12.24 -8.62 -35.88
CA PRO A 66 -11.57 -9.70 -36.58
C PRO A 66 -10.93 -9.22 -37.88
N ARG A 67 -9.65 -9.53 -38.08
CA ARG A 67 -8.96 -9.23 -39.35
C ARG A 67 -9.01 -10.41 -40.33
N ASP A 68 -9.22 -11.61 -39.81
CA ASP A 68 -9.21 -12.86 -40.56
C ASP A 68 -10.12 -13.91 -39.90
N ALA A 69 -10.50 -14.95 -40.65
CA ALA A 69 -11.50 -15.94 -40.23
C ALA A 69 -11.12 -16.75 -38.97
N GLY A 70 -9.86 -16.65 -38.50
CA GLY A 70 -9.37 -17.27 -37.27
C GLY A 70 -9.55 -16.41 -36.01
N ASP A 71 -9.76 -15.10 -36.13
CA ASP A 71 -9.95 -14.20 -34.99
C ASP A 71 -11.40 -14.32 -34.46
N ASN A 72 -11.55 -14.75 -33.20
CA ASN A 72 -12.86 -14.90 -32.57
C ASN A 72 -13.15 -13.69 -31.64
N PRO A 73 -14.12 -12.82 -31.96
CA PRO A 73 -14.43 -11.65 -31.14
C PRO A 73 -14.75 -11.98 -29.67
N ALA A 74 -15.32 -13.15 -29.41
CA ALA A 74 -15.66 -13.59 -28.06
C ALA A 74 -14.43 -13.71 -27.15
N ALA A 75 -13.23 -13.95 -27.71
CA ALA A 75 -11.98 -13.99 -26.95
C ALA A 75 -11.62 -12.65 -26.29
N HIS A 76 -12.21 -11.54 -26.75
CA HIS A 76 -11.98 -10.21 -26.21
C HIS A 76 -12.99 -9.80 -25.14
N ALA A 77 -14.08 -10.56 -24.93
CA ALA A 77 -15.25 -10.13 -24.17
C ALA A 77 -14.97 -9.56 -22.77
N LEU A 78 -13.95 -10.07 -22.07
CA LEU A 78 -13.62 -9.67 -20.70
C LEU A 78 -12.81 -8.37 -20.58
N ALA A 79 -12.29 -7.84 -21.68
CA ALA A 79 -11.46 -6.63 -21.68
C ALA A 79 -11.67 -5.73 -22.91
N ARG A 80 -12.63 -6.07 -23.78
CA ARG A 80 -12.83 -5.44 -25.10
C ARG A 80 -12.96 -3.94 -25.00
N ASN A 81 -13.90 -3.45 -24.21
CA ASN A 81 -14.23 -2.02 -24.15
C ASN A 81 -13.07 -1.19 -23.58
N VAL A 82 -12.42 -1.67 -22.51
CA VAL A 82 -11.20 -1.05 -21.96
C VAL A 82 -10.07 -1.05 -22.98
N TYR A 83 -9.81 -2.18 -23.64
CA TYR A 83 -8.72 -2.32 -24.59
C TYR A 83 -8.93 -1.45 -25.84
N ASP A 84 -10.13 -1.48 -26.42
CA ASP A 84 -10.48 -0.66 -27.58
C ASP A 84 -10.38 0.83 -27.25
N HIS A 85 -10.83 1.26 -26.06
CA HIS A 85 -10.68 2.66 -25.65
C HIS A 85 -9.23 3.07 -25.44
N LEU A 86 -8.36 2.17 -24.95
CA LEU A 86 -6.92 2.45 -24.86
C LEU A 86 -6.27 2.58 -26.24
N MET A 87 -6.76 1.83 -27.23
CA MET A 87 -6.23 1.85 -28.61
C MET A 87 -6.82 2.98 -29.46
N HIS A 88 -7.91 3.60 -29.02
CA HIS A 88 -8.61 4.66 -29.73
C HIS A 88 -7.76 5.93 -29.88
N ASP A 89 -7.86 6.61 -31.03
CA ASP A 89 -7.20 7.90 -31.33
C ASP A 89 -5.73 7.98 -30.91
N GLU A 90 -4.97 6.90 -31.09
CA GLU A 90 -3.55 6.83 -30.72
C GLU A 90 -3.26 7.13 -29.23
N ARG A 91 -4.28 7.04 -28.35
CA ARG A 91 -4.17 7.27 -26.89
C ARG A 91 -3.17 6.32 -26.22
N PHE A 92 -2.86 5.20 -26.86
CA PHE A 92 -1.82 4.29 -26.39
C PHE A 92 -0.40 4.86 -26.54
N LEU A 93 -0.16 5.96 -27.25
CA LEU A 93 1.19 6.50 -27.44
C LEU A 93 1.69 7.30 -26.22
N THR A 94 0.81 8.07 -25.58
CA THR A 94 1.20 8.99 -24.50
C THR A 94 0.22 8.92 -23.32
N PRO A 95 0.68 9.12 -22.07
CA PRO A 95 -0.21 9.12 -20.92
C PRO A 95 -1.12 10.35 -20.90
N ILE A 96 -2.29 10.22 -20.26
CA ILE A 96 -3.17 11.35 -19.94
C ILE A 96 -2.39 12.40 -19.14
N ASN A 97 -2.53 13.66 -19.52
CA ASN A 97 -1.99 14.77 -18.75
C ASN A 97 -2.80 14.90 -17.44
N PRO A 98 -2.15 14.91 -16.26
CA PRO A 98 -2.86 15.05 -14.98
C PRO A 98 -3.74 16.30 -14.88
N THR A 99 -3.50 17.35 -15.67
CA THR A 99 -4.33 18.57 -15.69
C THR A 99 -5.60 18.45 -16.54
N ASP A 100 -5.65 17.47 -17.44
CA ASP A 100 -6.76 17.25 -18.38
C ASP A 100 -7.71 16.13 -17.93
N TRP A 101 -7.48 15.52 -16.76
CA TRP A 101 -8.15 14.29 -16.35
C TRP A 101 -9.68 14.41 -16.32
N GLN A 102 -10.25 15.56 -15.95
CA GLN A 102 -11.72 15.73 -15.94
C GLN A 102 -12.30 15.66 -17.36
N ARG A 103 -11.59 16.23 -18.35
CA ARG A 103 -11.99 16.17 -19.75
C ARG A 103 -11.94 14.73 -20.24
N GLU A 104 -10.85 14.02 -19.98
CA GLU A 104 -10.69 12.63 -20.41
C GLU A 104 -11.68 11.70 -19.71
N TRP A 105 -11.93 11.90 -18.41
CA TRP A 105 -12.96 11.18 -17.66
C TRP A 105 -14.36 11.39 -18.27
N THR A 106 -14.68 12.62 -18.68
CA THR A 106 -15.94 12.94 -19.37
C THR A 106 -16.04 12.29 -20.74
N ASN A 107 -14.95 12.32 -21.52
CA ASN A 107 -14.88 11.71 -22.84
C ASN A 107 -15.05 10.18 -22.78
N SER A 108 -14.62 9.53 -21.69
CA SER A 108 -14.80 8.09 -21.52
C SER A 108 -16.27 7.67 -21.38
N GLY A 109 -17.15 8.61 -21.01
CA GLY A 109 -18.56 8.40 -20.72
C GLY A 109 -18.85 7.75 -19.37
N LEU A 110 -17.83 7.27 -18.64
CA LEU A 110 -18.01 6.56 -17.36
C LEU A 110 -18.57 7.45 -16.23
N ASN A 111 -18.53 8.77 -16.38
CA ASN A 111 -19.12 9.74 -15.45
C ASN A 111 -20.53 10.22 -15.86
N ASN A 112 -21.02 9.82 -17.03
CA ASN A 112 -22.31 10.30 -17.55
C ASN A 112 -23.52 9.66 -16.86
N ARG A 113 -23.30 8.65 -16.01
CA ARG A 113 -24.36 7.93 -15.32
C ARG A 113 -23.96 7.57 -13.90
N VAL A 114 -24.93 7.66 -13.00
CA VAL A 114 -24.91 7.07 -11.67
C VAL A 114 -26.01 6.01 -11.59
N TRP A 115 -25.81 5.00 -10.74
CA TRP A 115 -26.75 3.89 -10.59
C TRP A 115 -27.23 3.77 -9.15
N SER A 116 -28.54 3.91 -8.95
CA SER A 116 -29.24 3.70 -7.68
C SER A 116 -29.41 2.21 -7.36
N PHE A 117 -29.89 1.89 -6.16
CA PHE A 117 -30.22 0.51 -5.77
C PHE A 117 -31.20 -0.14 -6.77
N ARG A 118 -32.23 0.59 -7.20
CA ARG A 118 -33.20 0.12 -8.20
C ARG A 118 -32.59 -0.14 -9.55
N ASP A 119 -31.76 0.79 -10.07
CA ASP A 119 -31.09 0.61 -11.35
C ASP A 119 -30.27 -0.71 -11.40
N ILE A 120 -29.68 -1.07 -10.26
CA ILE A 120 -28.77 -2.21 -10.16
C ILE A 120 -29.56 -3.50 -9.94
N PHE A 121 -30.51 -3.53 -9.00
CA PHE A 121 -31.09 -4.77 -8.48
C PHE A 121 -32.56 -5.00 -8.86
N GLU A 122 -33.34 -3.96 -9.18
CA GLU A 122 -34.77 -4.12 -9.44
C GLU A 122 -35.02 -4.99 -10.69
N GLY A 123 -35.94 -5.95 -10.56
CA GLY A 123 -36.30 -6.88 -11.64
C GLY A 123 -35.20 -7.88 -12.04
N GLN A 124 -34.06 -7.91 -11.36
CA GLN A 124 -32.95 -8.82 -11.69
C GLN A 124 -33.10 -10.22 -11.07
N GLY A 125 -34.02 -10.38 -10.10
CA GLY A 125 -34.17 -11.62 -9.34
C GLY A 125 -32.88 -11.99 -8.60
N LEU A 126 -32.26 -10.99 -7.98
CA LEU A 126 -31.09 -11.14 -7.11
C LEU A 126 -31.55 -11.10 -5.65
N ASP A 127 -30.97 -11.95 -4.82
CA ASP A 127 -31.29 -12.03 -3.39
C ASP A 127 -30.13 -11.47 -2.56
N LEU A 128 -30.36 -10.30 -1.96
CA LEU A 128 -29.43 -9.63 -1.05
C LEU A 128 -29.86 -9.80 0.43
N GLY A 129 -30.72 -10.77 0.72
CA GLY A 129 -31.28 -10.99 2.05
C GLY A 129 -32.15 -9.83 2.48
N GLU A 130 -31.85 -9.24 3.65
CA GLU A 130 -32.70 -8.23 4.28
C GLU A 130 -32.93 -6.97 3.43
N ALA A 131 -32.00 -6.66 2.52
CA ALA A 131 -32.07 -5.50 1.64
C ALA A 131 -33.12 -5.67 0.52
N THR A 132 -33.46 -6.91 0.15
CA THR A 132 -34.45 -7.25 -0.89
C THR A 132 -35.70 -7.94 -0.35
N GLU A 133 -35.67 -8.42 0.89
CA GLU A 133 -36.82 -9.01 1.59
C GLU A 133 -37.88 -7.96 1.95
N ASP A 134 -39.17 -8.34 1.90
CA ASP A 134 -40.31 -7.45 2.22
C ASP A 134 -40.11 -6.74 3.58
N LEU A 135 -40.46 -5.45 3.64
CA LEU A 135 -40.34 -4.61 4.83
C LEU A 135 -41.09 -5.16 6.05
N ASN A 136 -42.11 -5.97 5.82
CA ASN A 136 -42.95 -6.56 6.86
C ASN A 136 -42.59 -8.01 7.17
N GLU A 137 -41.54 -8.55 6.57
CA GLU A 137 -41.08 -9.92 6.75
C GLU A 137 -39.65 -9.97 7.32
N VAL A 138 -39.38 -11.04 8.06
CA VAL A 138 -38.06 -11.46 8.51
C VAL A 138 -37.97 -12.97 8.39
N ASP A 139 -36.99 -13.45 7.63
CA ASP A 139 -36.78 -14.85 7.29
C ASP A 139 -38.06 -15.49 6.67
N GLY A 140 -38.76 -14.71 5.83
CA GLY A 140 -40.03 -15.11 5.20
C GLY A 140 -41.24 -15.21 6.15
N GLN A 141 -41.11 -14.75 7.40
CA GLN A 141 -42.23 -14.66 8.35
C GLN A 141 -42.66 -13.20 8.56
N LEU A 142 -43.97 -12.94 8.50
CA LEU A 142 -44.53 -11.62 8.78
C LEU A 142 -44.25 -11.16 10.22
N ILE A 143 -43.65 -9.98 10.36
CA ILE A 143 -43.28 -9.32 11.62
C ILE A 143 -44.48 -9.15 12.57
N ARG A 144 -45.68 -8.95 12.01
CA ARG A 144 -46.93 -8.83 12.79
C ARG A 144 -47.27 -10.13 13.54
N ASP A 145 -46.89 -11.28 12.98
CA ASP A 145 -47.25 -12.61 13.46
C ASP A 145 -46.18 -13.22 14.38
N MET A 146 -45.03 -12.55 14.52
CA MET A 146 -43.93 -12.99 15.40
C MET A 146 -44.29 -12.84 16.88
N LYS A 147 -43.97 -13.90 17.66
CA LYS A 147 -44.10 -13.93 19.13
C LYS A 147 -42.90 -13.27 19.82
N ALA A 148 -43.03 -12.96 21.11
CA ALA A 148 -41.99 -12.27 21.89
C ALA A 148 -40.60 -12.93 21.80
N LEU A 149 -40.53 -14.26 21.90
CA LEU A 149 -39.26 -14.99 21.79
C LEU A 149 -38.63 -14.85 20.39
N GLN A 150 -39.45 -14.92 19.33
CA GLN A 150 -39.00 -14.75 17.95
C GLN A 150 -38.52 -13.33 17.68
N LEU A 151 -39.24 -12.31 18.19
CA LEU A 151 -38.82 -10.91 18.08
C LEU A 151 -37.49 -10.66 18.80
N ARG A 152 -37.30 -11.23 19.99
CA ARG A 152 -36.03 -11.12 20.72
C ARG A 152 -34.90 -11.85 20.00
N ALA A 153 -35.16 -13.03 19.45
CA ALA A 153 -34.18 -13.77 18.66
C ALA A 153 -33.76 -12.99 17.40
N ALA A 154 -34.74 -12.45 16.66
CA ALA A 154 -34.48 -11.66 15.46
C ALA A 154 -33.74 -10.34 15.76
N LEU A 155 -34.08 -9.65 16.85
CA LEU A 155 -33.32 -8.47 17.29
C LEU A 155 -31.90 -8.84 17.77
N GLY A 156 -31.78 -9.94 18.52
CA GLY A 156 -30.52 -10.43 19.05
C GLY A 156 -29.53 -10.82 17.96
N SER A 157 -29.98 -11.49 16.90
CA SER A 157 -29.13 -11.85 15.75
C SER A 157 -28.60 -10.64 14.96
N ARG A 158 -29.23 -9.46 15.16
CA ARG A 158 -28.90 -8.19 14.52
C ARG A 158 -28.18 -7.22 15.46
N ASN A 159 -27.75 -7.69 16.63
CA ASN A 159 -27.13 -6.88 17.69
C ASN A 159 -27.98 -5.68 18.15
N LEU A 160 -29.31 -5.80 18.10
CA LEU A 160 -30.23 -4.80 18.60
C LEU A 160 -30.70 -5.15 20.01
N SER A 161 -31.03 -4.13 20.82
CA SER A 161 -31.58 -4.34 22.16
C SER A 161 -32.83 -5.23 22.11
N THR A 162 -32.87 -6.24 22.97
CA THR A 162 -33.97 -7.21 23.11
C THR A 162 -34.93 -6.86 24.26
N GLU A 163 -34.73 -5.70 24.88
CA GLU A 163 -35.50 -5.21 26.01
C GLU A 163 -36.77 -4.48 25.54
N GLY A 164 -37.84 -4.63 26.33
CA GLY A 164 -39.13 -3.97 26.12
C GLY A 164 -40.31 -4.92 25.88
N THR A 165 -41.48 -4.33 25.68
CA THR A 165 -42.74 -5.04 25.38
C THR A 165 -42.81 -5.47 23.92
N VAL A 166 -43.67 -6.43 23.58
CA VAL A 166 -43.85 -6.92 22.19
C VAL A 166 -44.04 -5.78 21.17
N PRO A 167 -44.86 -4.75 21.41
CA PRO A 167 -44.98 -3.61 20.49
C PRO A 167 -43.66 -2.85 20.28
N VAL A 168 -42.86 -2.66 21.35
CA VAL A 168 -41.56 -1.97 21.27
C VAL A 168 -40.56 -2.79 20.47
N LEU A 169 -40.47 -4.11 20.73
CA LEU A 169 -39.60 -5.01 19.99
C LEU A 169 -39.98 -5.04 18.50
N ARG A 170 -41.28 -5.10 18.20
CA ARG A 170 -41.78 -5.11 16.83
C ARG A 170 -41.45 -3.81 16.11
N ARG A 171 -41.70 -2.66 16.74
CA ARG A 171 -41.37 -1.35 16.17
C ARG A 171 -39.88 -1.22 15.90
N ARG A 172 -39.03 -1.66 16.83
CA ARG A 172 -37.56 -1.65 16.67
C ARG A 172 -37.11 -2.49 15.47
N LEU A 173 -37.70 -3.67 15.28
CA LEU A 173 -37.40 -4.53 14.14
C LEU A 173 -37.88 -3.90 12.82
N GLN A 174 -39.05 -3.29 12.80
CA GLN A 174 -39.56 -2.56 11.64
C GLN A 174 -38.71 -1.33 11.30
N ASP A 175 -38.28 -0.57 12.30
CA ASP A 175 -37.41 0.59 12.14
C ASP A 175 -36.05 0.15 11.58
N TYR A 176 -35.50 -0.97 12.05
CA TYR A 176 -34.29 -1.58 11.49
C TYR A 176 -34.50 -2.03 10.03
N LYS A 177 -35.59 -2.75 9.73
CA LYS A 177 -35.89 -3.21 8.35
C LYS A 177 -35.99 -2.03 7.40
N ARG A 178 -36.66 -0.94 7.79
CA ARG A 178 -36.71 0.30 6.99
C ARG A 178 -35.33 0.92 6.76
N LYS A 179 -34.40 0.75 7.71
CA LYS A 179 -33.02 1.22 7.56
C LYS A 179 -32.16 0.34 6.69
N VAL A 180 -32.49 -0.93 6.44
CA VAL A 180 -31.64 -1.85 5.64
C VAL A 180 -32.25 -2.15 4.27
N TYR A 181 -33.57 -2.04 4.16
CA TYR A 181 -34.30 -2.23 2.92
C TYR A 181 -33.80 -1.27 1.85
N HIS A 182 -33.51 -1.82 0.66
CA HIS A 182 -32.94 -1.07 -0.46
C HIS A 182 -31.66 -0.32 -0.12
N GLN A 183 -30.86 -0.89 0.80
CA GLN A 183 -29.53 -0.37 1.11
C GLN A 183 -28.47 -1.44 0.87
N TYR A 184 -27.45 -1.07 0.09
CA TYR A 184 -26.25 -1.88 -0.09
C TYR A 184 -25.05 -1.12 0.47
N ARG A 185 -24.50 -1.62 1.58
CA ARG A 185 -23.42 -0.98 2.34
C ARG A 185 -22.20 -1.88 2.41
N VAL A 186 -21.05 -1.38 1.99
CA VAL A 186 -19.80 -2.14 1.98
C VAL A 186 -18.62 -1.26 2.38
N LEU A 187 -17.49 -1.91 2.72
CA LEU A 187 -16.25 -1.27 3.15
C LEU A 187 -16.47 -0.38 4.40
N PRO A 188 -16.77 -1.01 5.55
CA PRO A 188 -16.88 -0.29 6.81
C PRO A 188 -15.57 0.45 7.13
N ARG A 189 -15.69 1.61 7.75
CA ARG A 189 -14.55 2.45 8.15
C ARG A 189 -14.17 2.19 9.61
N SER A 190 -12.97 2.61 9.99
CA SER A 190 -12.48 2.50 11.37
C SER A 190 -13.26 3.38 12.34
N ASP A 191 -13.31 2.97 13.59
CA ASP A 191 -13.80 3.80 14.68
C ASP A 191 -12.70 4.73 15.19
N LEU A 192 -12.83 6.03 14.86
CA LEU A 192 -11.94 7.09 15.31
C LEU A 192 -12.57 7.99 16.38
N SER A 193 -13.64 7.53 17.04
CA SER A 193 -14.32 8.29 18.09
C SER A 193 -13.39 8.67 19.25
N GLN A 194 -12.39 7.82 19.55
CA GLN A 194 -11.35 8.12 20.54
C GLN A 194 -10.48 9.34 20.18
N TRP A 195 -10.41 9.70 18.90
CA TRP A 195 -9.74 10.89 18.36
C TRP A 195 -10.71 12.07 18.16
N GLY A 196 -11.95 11.96 18.65
CA GLY A 196 -12.98 12.98 18.46
C GLY A 196 -13.60 13.00 17.06
N VAL A 197 -13.33 12.00 16.23
CA VAL A 197 -13.87 11.88 14.87
C VAL A 197 -15.12 11.00 14.93
N HIS A 198 -16.29 11.63 14.78
CA HIS A 198 -17.57 10.94 14.83
C HIS A 198 -18.11 10.66 13.42
N ARG A 199 -18.08 9.38 13.03
CA ARG A 199 -18.68 8.90 11.77
C ARG A 199 -20.15 8.54 12.02
N ASP A 200 -21.05 9.34 11.46
CA ASP A 200 -22.49 9.08 11.50
C ASP A 200 -22.88 7.86 10.65
N ASP A 201 -24.15 7.45 10.65
CA ASP A 201 -24.61 6.28 9.91
C ASP A 201 -24.27 6.35 8.40
N ALA A 202 -24.20 7.56 7.81
CA ALA A 202 -23.86 7.80 6.41
C ALA A 202 -22.35 7.70 6.12
N ARG A 203 -21.49 7.96 7.11
CA ARG A 203 -20.01 7.88 6.97
C ARG A 203 -19.40 6.60 7.51
N LYS A 204 -20.19 5.69 8.09
CA LYS A 204 -19.71 4.38 8.57
C LYS A 204 -19.21 3.46 7.46
N TYR A 205 -19.69 3.65 6.25
CA TYR A 205 -19.33 2.86 5.09
C TYR A 205 -18.72 3.74 4.01
N THR A 206 -17.76 3.19 3.27
CA THR A 206 -17.15 3.89 2.15
C THR A 206 -18.09 3.96 0.95
N ILE A 207 -18.90 2.90 0.75
CA ILE A 207 -19.87 2.81 -0.33
C ILE A 207 -21.23 2.47 0.28
N GLU A 208 -22.18 3.35 0.04
CA GLU A 208 -23.59 3.17 0.34
C GLU A 208 -24.40 3.40 -0.95
N ILE A 209 -25.29 2.46 -1.28
CA ILE A 209 -26.19 2.54 -2.42
C ILE A 209 -27.61 2.52 -1.87
N SER A 210 -28.41 3.51 -2.25
CA SER A 210 -29.82 3.63 -1.87
C SER A 210 -30.70 3.90 -3.10
N ASP A 211 -32.01 3.99 -2.90
CA ASP A 211 -32.94 4.41 -3.95
C ASP A 211 -32.75 5.88 -4.35
N ASP A 212 -32.32 6.72 -3.41
CA ASP A 212 -32.21 8.17 -3.59
C ASP A 212 -30.80 8.59 -4.05
N ASP A 213 -29.76 7.84 -3.68
CA ASP A 213 -28.36 8.13 -3.99
C ASP A 213 -27.74 7.04 -4.87
N GLY A 214 -27.33 7.43 -6.07
CA GLY A 214 -26.64 6.57 -7.02
C GLY A 214 -25.12 6.58 -6.85
N ILE A 215 -24.47 5.50 -7.30
CA ILE A 215 -23.00 5.40 -7.31
C ILE A 215 -22.43 5.45 -8.73
N GLY A 216 -21.21 5.96 -8.89
CA GLY A 216 -20.49 6.03 -10.17
C GLY A 216 -19.70 4.76 -10.50
N ALA A 217 -19.11 4.72 -11.71
CA ALA A 217 -18.42 3.56 -12.25
C ALA A 217 -17.29 2.99 -11.36
N LEU A 218 -16.51 3.85 -10.70
CA LEU A 218 -15.44 3.42 -9.80
C LEU A 218 -15.96 2.58 -8.62
N ASN A 219 -17.07 3.01 -8.01
CA ASN A 219 -17.70 2.29 -6.91
C ASN A 219 -18.37 1.01 -7.41
N MET A 220 -18.99 1.03 -8.59
CA MET A 220 -19.55 -0.16 -9.24
C MET A 220 -18.48 -1.24 -9.42
N TYR A 221 -17.32 -0.91 -9.99
CA TYR A 221 -16.23 -1.88 -10.15
C TYR A 221 -15.63 -2.34 -8.83
N THR A 222 -15.58 -1.46 -7.81
CA THR A 222 -15.19 -1.85 -6.45
C THR A 222 -16.15 -2.89 -5.86
N CYS A 223 -17.46 -2.71 -6.03
CA CYS A 223 -18.47 -3.68 -5.60
C CYS A 223 -18.39 -5.00 -6.39
N ALA A 224 -18.06 -4.95 -7.69
CA ALA A 224 -17.83 -6.17 -8.48
C ALA A 224 -16.65 -7.00 -7.94
N ILE A 225 -15.55 -6.34 -7.55
CA ILE A 225 -14.38 -6.97 -6.93
C ILE A 225 -14.77 -7.60 -5.58
N LEU A 226 -15.51 -6.87 -4.73
CA LEU A 226 -15.94 -7.40 -3.42
C LEU A 226 -16.80 -8.67 -3.55
N ALA A 227 -17.67 -8.72 -4.56
CA ALA A 227 -18.51 -9.90 -4.81
C ALA A 227 -17.73 -11.06 -5.45
N SER A 228 -16.70 -10.78 -6.25
CA SER A 228 -15.93 -11.81 -6.97
C SER A 228 -14.47 -11.35 -7.19
N PRO A 229 -13.62 -11.51 -6.14
CA PRO A 229 -12.31 -10.84 -6.07
C PRO A 229 -11.26 -11.41 -7.02
N TYR A 230 -11.42 -12.65 -7.48
CA TYR A 230 -10.43 -13.35 -8.29
C TYR A 230 -10.67 -13.24 -9.80
N ASN A 231 -11.56 -12.35 -10.24
CA ASN A 231 -11.77 -12.07 -11.66
C ASN A 231 -10.87 -10.89 -12.11
N PRO A 232 -9.83 -11.12 -12.94
CA PRO A 232 -8.92 -10.06 -13.38
C PRO A 232 -9.57 -8.97 -14.22
N ALA A 233 -10.73 -9.22 -14.85
CA ALA A 233 -11.45 -8.20 -15.63
C ALA A 233 -11.93 -7.04 -14.75
N TYR A 234 -12.38 -7.33 -13.53
CA TYR A 234 -12.90 -6.30 -12.62
C TYR A 234 -11.79 -5.37 -12.12
N TRP A 235 -10.62 -5.94 -11.81
CA TRP A 235 -9.41 -5.19 -11.50
C TRP A 235 -8.95 -4.31 -12.65
N LEU A 236 -8.95 -4.85 -13.88
CA LEU A 236 -8.61 -4.06 -15.07
C LEU A 236 -9.56 -2.87 -15.28
N SER A 237 -10.87 -3.08 -15.14
CA SER A 237 -11.86 -2.00 -15.29
C SER A 237 -11.71 -0.92 -14.21
N ARG A 238 -11.42 -1.31 -12.95
CA ARG A 238 -11.14 -0.35 -11.88
C ARG A 238 -9.82 0.39 -12.08
N ALA A 239 -8.77 -0.32 -12.51
CA ALA A 239 -7.47 0.27 -12.89
C ALA A 239 -7.64 1.34 -13.97
N TYR A 240 -8.48 1.05 -14.98
CA TYR A 240 -8.78 1.98 -16.05
C TYR A 240 -9.52 3.23 -15.55
N CYS A 241 -10.45 3.11 -14.60
CA CYS A 241 -11.07 4.27 -13.95
C CYS A 241 -10.03 5.14 -13.23
N HIS A 242 -9.14 4.54 -12.45
CA HIS A 242 -8.05 5.26 -11.79
C HIS A 242 -7.12 5.96 -12.79
N TYR A 243 -6.79 5.30 -13.91
CA TYR A 243 -5.99 5.88 -14.98
C TYR A 243 -6.66 7.10 -15.61
N GLN A 244 -7.95 7.00 -15.97
CA GLN A 244 -8.72 8.11 -16.55
C GLN A 244 -8.84 9.30 -15.58
N GLN A 245 -8.91 9.01 -14.28
CA GLN A 245 -8.93 10.03 -13.23
C GLN A 245 -7.54 10.54 -12.83
N ALA A 246 -6.48 10.14 -13.52
CA ALA A 246 -5.08 10.48 -13.24
C ALA A 246 -4.56 10.07 -11.84
N PHE A 247 -5.17 9.06 -11.23
CA PHE A 247 -4.63 8.34 -10.06
C PHE A 247 -3.74 7.18 -10.51
N PHE A 248 -2.62 7.52 -11.15
CA PHE A 248 -1.76 6.55 -11.85
C PHE A 248 -1.13 5.51 -10.91
N ASP A 249 -0.82 5.87 -9.68
CA ASP A 249 -0.32 4.96 -8.64
C ASP A 249 -1.35 3.89 -8.28
N LEU A 250 -2.62 4.28 -8.13
CA LEU A 250 -3.73 3.35 -7.90
C LEU A 250 -4.00 2.46 -9.12
N ALA A 251 -3.96 3.04 -10.32
CA ALA A 251 -4.10 2.31 -11.58
C ALA A 251 -3.04 1.21 -11.71
N ILE A 252 -1.79 1.49 -11.32
CA ILE A 252 -0.70 0.50 -11.31
C ILE A 252 -0.99 -0.63 -10.32
N GLY A 253 -1.47 -0.32 -9.12
CA GLY A 253 -1.80 -1.32 -8.10
C GLY A 253 -2.85 -2.34 -8.59
N ASP A 254 -3.93 -1.85 -9.18
CA ASP A 254 -5.01 -2.70 -9.71
C ASP A 254 -4.60 -3.45 -10.97
N ALA A 255 -3.90 -2.79 -11.89
CA ALA A 255 -3.37 -3.44 -13.07
C ALA A 255 -2.37 -4.55 -12.68
N TYR A 256 -1.54 -4.33 -11.66
CA TYR A 256 -0.65 -5.36 -11.13
C TYR A 256 -1.43 -6.54 -10.54
N ARG A 257 -2.54 -6.32 -9.81
CA ARG A 257 -3.39 -7.42 -9.32
C ARG A 257 -4.04 -8.20 -10.48
N ALA A 258 -4.55 -7.51 -11.50
CA ALA A 258 -5.10 -8.14 -12.69
C ALA A 258 -4.04 -9.01 -13.40
N GLU A 259 -2.83 -8.48 -13.58
CA GLU A 259 -1.70 -9.23 -14.13
C GLU A 259 -1.35 -10.43 -13.25
N TYR A 260 -1.31 -10.26 -11.93
CA TYR A 260 -0.97 -11.32 -10.98
C TYR A 260 -1.89 -12.53 -11.15
N LEU A 261 -3.20 -12.30 -11.20
CA LEU A 261 -4.20 -13.35 -11.41
C LEU A 261 -4.00 -14.02 -12.79
N CYS A 262 -3.73 -13.24 -13.84
CA CYS A 262 -3.44 -13.79 -15.17
C CYS A 262 -2.13 -14.61 -15.20
N ASP A 263 -1.08 -14.17 -14.51
CA ASP A 263 0.21 -14.86 -14.45
C ASP A 263 0.06 -16.21 -13.72
N VAL A 264 -0.76 -16.30 -12.66
CA VAL A 264 -1.09 -17.60 -12.02
C VAL A 264 -1.81 -18.54 -13.00
N LEU A 265 -2.64 -18.04 -13.91
CA LEU A 265 -3.27 -18.88 -14.93
C LEU A 265 -2.31 -19.41 -15.99
N TYR A 266 -1.11 -18.86 -16.15
CA TYR A 266 -0.16 -19.25 -17.21
C TYR A 266 1.12 -19.90 -16.68
N ASP A 267 1.66 -19.40 -15.56
CA ASP A 267 2.96 -19.78 -15.02
C ASP A 267 2.81 -20.87 -13.94
N ALA A 268 3.27 -22.09 -14.26
CA ALA A 268 3.23 -23.22 -13.34
C ALA A 268 4.02 -22.98 -12.05
N HIS A 269 5.14 -22.24 -12.10
CA HIS A 269 5.90 -21.90 -10.89
C HIS A 269 5.06 -21.02 -9.97
N ARG A 270 4.35 -20.02 -10.52
CA ARG A 270 3.48 -19.13 -9.72
C ARG A 270 2.34 -19.88 -9.07
N ARG A 271 1.78 -20.88 -9.76
CA ARG A 271 0.73 -21.75 -9.20
C ARG A 271 1.24 -22.56 -8.01
N SER A 272 2.44 -23.13 -8.10
CA SER A 272 3.01 -23.96 -7.03
C SER A 272 3.29 -23.18 -5.75
N LEU A 273 3.67 -21.90 -5.86
CA LEU A 273 3.90 -21.04 -4.70
C LEU A 273 2.62 -20.65 -3.95
N GLN A 274 1.43 -20.80 -4.57
CA GLN A 274 0.15 -20.36 -4.00
C GLN A 274 -0.96 -21.38 -4.29
N PRO A 275 -0.96 -22.52 -3.59
CA PRO A 275 -1.98 -23.53 -3.72
C PRO A 275 -3.39 -22.95 -3.59
N GLY A 276 -4.29 -23.40 -4.47
CA GLY A 276 -5.71 -23.04 -4.45
C GLY A 276 -6.08 -21.68 -5.07
N LEU A 277 -5.12 -20.79 -5.37
CA LEU A 277 -5.45 -19.52 -6.05
C LEU A 277 -5.89 -19.76 -7.50
N TYR A 278 -5.20 -20.67 -8.22
CA TYR A 278 -5.54 -21.03 -9.59
C TYR A 278 -7.01 -21.46 -9.77
N THR A 279 -7.51 -22.34 -8.91
CA THR A 279 -8.90 -22.87 -9.03
C THR A 279 -9.93 -21.79 -8.78
N ARG A 280 -9.64 -20.82 -7.91
CA ARG A 280 -10.51 -19.69 -7.62
C ARG A 280 -10.59 -18.71 -8.77
N ILE A 281 -9.46 -18.43 -9.42
CA ILE A 281 -9.42 -17.59 -10.63
C ILE A 281 -10.21 -18.26 -11.75
N TRP A 282 -9.94 -19.54 -12.01
CA TRP A 282 -10.64 -20.31 -13.03
C TRP A 282 -12.16 -20.29 -12.78
N HIS A 283 -12.57 -20.62 -11.56
CA HIS A 283 -13.98 -20.66 -11.17
C HIS A 283 -14.64 -19.29 -11.25
N ALA A 284 -13.96 -18.20 -10.85
CA ALA A 284 -14.51 -16.84 -10.96
C ALA A 284 -14.78 -16.43 -12.41
N LEU A 285 -13.86 -16.76 -13.33
CA LEU A 285 -14.03 -16.52 -14.76
C LEU A 285 -15.12 -17.40 -15.37
N GLU A 286 -15.16 -18.68 -15.01
CA GLU A 286 -16.21 -19.60 -15.44
C GLU A 286 -17.59 -19.09 -15.00
N GLN A 287 -17.78 -18.77 -13.73
CA GLN A 287 -19.05 -18.27 -13.23
C GLN A 287 -19.44 -16.96 -13.92
N HIS A 288 -18.51 -16.03 -14.15
CA HIS A 288 -18.78 -14.80 -14.89
C HIS A 288 -19.30 -15.07 -16.30
N ILE A 289 -18.61 -15.92 -17.08
CA ILE A 289 -18.99 -16.24 -18.46
C ILE A 289 -20.35 -16.96 -18.50
N MET A 290 -20.61 -17.82 -17.52
CA MET A 290 -21.83 -18.63 -17.43
C MET A 290 -23.03 -17.89 -16.79
N VAL A 291 -22.87 -16.62 -16.36
CA VAL A 291 -23.98 -15.81 -15.83
C VAL A 291 -25.04 -15.55 -16.90
N GLN A 292 -24.64 -15.39 -18.17
CA GLN A 292 -25.59 -15.11 -19.24
C GLN A 292 -26.53 -16.31 -19.45
N PRO A 293 -27.85 -16.09 -19.42
CA PRO A 293 -28.80 -17.16 -19.68
C PRO A 293 -28.65 -17.64 -21.13
N ARG A 294 -29.09 -18.88 -21.37
CA ARG A 294 -29.26 -19.36 -22.74
C ARG A 294 -30.24 -18.47 -23.48
N ASP A 295 -30.01 -18.30 -24.78
CA ASP A 295 -30.96 -17.61 -25.63
C ASP A 295 -32.34 -18.30 -25.51
N PRO A 296 -33.40 -17.57 -25.13
CA PRO A 296 -34.69 -18.16 -24.80
C PRO A 296 -35.42 -18.74 -26.01
N ILE A 297 -35.03 -18.36 -27.23
CA ILE A 297 -35.68 -18.77 -28.49
C ILE A 297 -34.98 -20.00 -29.06
N THR A 298 -33.65 -19.96 -29.14
CA THR A 298 -32.79 -20.97 -29.78
C THR A 298 -32.24 -22.00 -28.78
N GLY A 299 -32.25 -21.69 -27.47
CA GLY A 299 -31.66 -22.51 -26.42
C GLY A 299 -30.12 -22.55 -26.44
N ASN A 300 -29.49 -21.78 -27.32
CA ASN A 300 -28.05 -21.75 -27.51
C ASN A 300 -27.33 -20.98 -26.39
N LEU A 301 -26.07 -21.36 -26.17
CA LEU A 301 -25.17 -20.62 -25.30
C LEU A 301 -24.68 -19.35 -26.00
N SER A 302 -24.23 -18.36 -25.21
CA SER A 302 -23.52 -17.20 -25.75
C SER A 302 -22.24 -17.63 -26.49
N ALA A 303 -21.73 -16.75 -27.35
CA ALA A 303 -20.50 -16.99 -28.11
C ALA A 303 -19.31 -17.23 -27.16
N GLU A 304 -19.26 -16.48 -26.07
CA GLU A 304 -18.29 -16.56 -24.98
C GLU A 304 -18.38 -17.93 -24.27
N ALA A 305 -19.58 -18.34 -23.86
CA ALA A 305 -19.78 -19.64 -23.22
C ALA A 305 -19.46 -20.81 -24.17
N THR A 306 -19.73 -20.65 -25.46
CA THR A 306 -19.36 -21.63 -26.50
C THR A 306 -17.84 -21.72 -26.69
N LEU A 307 -17.15 -20.58 -26.70
CA LEU A 307 -15.69 -20.52 -26.79
C LEU A 307 -15.02 -21.12 -25.55
N PHE A 308 -15.52 -20.78 -24.36
CA PHE A 308 -15.05 -21.31 -23.08
C PHE A 308 -15.10 -22.84 -23.03
N ARG A 309 -16.12 -23.48 -23.63
CA ARG A 309 -16.25 -24.96 -23.65
C ARG A 309 -15.28 -25.67 -24.60
N ARG A 310 -14.46 -24.94 -25.37
CA ARG A 310 -13.41 -25.53 -26.21
C ARG A 310 -12.16 -25.88 -25.38
N PHE A 311 -11.21 -26.58 -25.99
CA PHE A 311 -10.05 -27.18 -25.31
C PHE A 311 -9.19 -26.23 -24.47
N ASN A 312 -9.12 -24.94 -24.79
CA ASN A 312 -8.28 -23.97 -24.07
C ASN A 312 -9.00 -23.25 -22.90
N GLY A 313 -10.32 -23.44 -22.74
CA GLY A 313 -11.04 -22.94 -21.56
C GLY A 313 -10.94 -21.42 -21.35
N VAL A 314 -10.70 -21.02 -20.10
CA VAL A 314 -10.52 -19.61 -19.72
C VAL A 314 -9.33 -18.94 -20.43
N ASN A 315 -8.35 -19.72 -20.90
CA ASN A 315 -7.13 -19.17 -21.50
C ASN A 315 -7.40 -18.46 -22.84
N PHE A 316 -8.56 -18.67 -23.47
CA PHE A 316 -8.95 -17.88 -24.64
C PHE A 316 -9.12 -16.39 -24.33
N PHE A 317 -9.51 -16.05 -23.10
CA PHE A 317 -9.87 -14.68 -22.72
C PHE A 317 -8.71 -13.90 -22.07
N VAL A 318 -7.72 -14.61 -21.54
CA VAL A 318 -6.58 -14.04 -20.80
C VAL A 318 -5.69 -13.10 -21.64
N PRO A 319 -5.39 -13.35 -22.94
CA PRO A 319 -4.47 -12.52 -23.70
C PRO A 319 -4.89 -11.04 -23.78
N THR A 320 -6.17 -10.76 -24.01
CA THR A 320 -6.70 -9.38 -24.12
C THR A 320 -6.58 -8.63 -22.80
N ILE A 321 -6.92 -9.30 -21.69
CA ILE A 321 -6.79 -8.75 -20.34
C ILE A 321 -5.33 -8.38 -20.07
N ARG A 322 -4.40 -9.31 -20.33
CA ARG A 322 -2.96 -9.06 -20.13
C ARG A 322 -2.50 -7.85 -20.93
N LYS A 323 -2.86 -7.74 -22.22
CA LYS A 323 -2.47 -6.59 -23.06
C LYS A 323 -2.98 -5.27 -22.51
N ALA A 324 -4.28 -5.19 -22.21
CA ALA A 324 -4.89 -3.98 -21.65
C ALA A 324 -4.22 -3.57 -20.32
N THR A 325 -3.98 -4.54 -19.45
CA THR A 325 -3.25 -4.35 -18.19
C THR A 325 -1.83 -3.80 -18.41
N GLN A 326 -1.08 -4.33 -19.38
CA GLN A 326 0.24 -3.80 -19.71
C GLN A 326 0.19 -2.36 -20.21
N HIS A 327 -0.83 -2.00 -21.01
CA HIS A 327 -0.98 -0.62 -21.47
C HIS A 327 -1.24 0.33 -20.32
N VAL A 328 -2.15 -0.01 -19.39
CA VAL A 328 -2.45 0.80 -18.19
C VAL A 328 -1.20 0.94 -17.32
N LEU A 329 -0.48 -0.16 -17.05
CA LEU A 329 0.77 -0.14 -16.30
C LEU A 329 1.80 0.79 -16.95
N ALA A 330 2.07 0.59 -18.24
CA ALA A 330 3.09 1.36 -18.95
C ALA A 330 2.73 2.85 -19.05
N LEU A 331 1.47 3.21 -19.35
CA LEU A 331 1.03 4.61 -19.39
C LEU A 331 1.16 5.26 -18.01
N SER A 332 0.72 4.57 -16.97
CA SER A 332 0.77 5.09 -15.60
C SER A 332 2.21 5.24 -15.08
N LEU A 333 3.10 4.29 -15.37
CA LEU A 333 4.52 4.39 -15.00
C LEU A 333 5.20 5.58 -15.70
N MET A 334 4.86 5.84 -16.96
CA MET A 334 5.37 7.02 -17.68
C MET A 334 4.82 8.32 -17.07
N ALA A 335 3.53 8.37 -16.73
CA ALA A 335 2.91 9.54 -16.11
C ALA A 335 3.58 9.90 -14.77
N LEU A 336 3.93 8.89 -13.97
CA LEU A 336 4.68 9.04 -12.71
C LEU A 336 6.20 9.19 -12.92
N GLN A 337 6.69 9.19 -14.16
CA GLN A 337 8.12 9.29 -14.50
C GLN A 337 8.98 8.14 -13.94
N CYS A 338 8.40 6.96 -13.77
CA CYS A 338 9.07 5.73 -13.32
C CYS A 338 9.77 5.03 -14.49
N TRP A 339 10.74 5.70 -15.10
CA TRP A 339 11.35 5.27 -16.36
C TRP A 339 12.08 3.93 -16.28
N ASP A 340 12.74 3.64 -15.16
CA ASP A 340 13.45 2.38 -14.97
C ASP A 340 12.48 1.21 -14.89
N ASP A 341 11.40 1.35 -14.11
CA ASP A 341 10.36 0.34 -14.02
C ASP A 341 9.66 0.16 -15.37
N TYR A 342 9.34 1.24 -16.08
CA TYR A 342 8.78 1.20 -17.43
C TYR A 342 9.68 0.43 -18.40
N LYS A 343 11.00 0.72 -18.42
CA LYS A 343 11.97 0.05 -19.29
C LYS A 343 12.09 -1.44 -18.94
N THR A 344 12.20 -1.78 -17.66
CA THR A 344 12.26 -3.17 -17.19
C THR A 344 11.00 -3.95 -17.58
N ARG A 345 9.81 -3.37 -17.37
CA ARG A 345 8.53 -3.95 -17.77
C ARG A 345 8.41 -4.15 -19.28
N GLY A 346 8.86 -3.16 -20.06
CA GLY A 346 8.89 -3.25 -21.53
C GLY A 346 9.79 -4.37 -22.03
N ARG A 347 10.96 -4.61 -21.41
CA ARG A 347 11.83 -5.75 -21.73
C ARG A 347 11.15 -7.09 -21.42
N LEU A 348 10.58 -7.23 -20.22
CA LEU A 348 9.88 -8.45 -19.81
C LEU A 348 8.69 -8.78 -20.72
N LEU A 349 7.96 -7.77 -21.18
CA LEU A 349 6.86 -7.96 -22.13
C LEU A 349 7.35 -8.55 -23.46
N ARG A 350 8.44 -8.01 -24.01
CA ARG A 350 9.04 -8.52 -25.26
C ARG A 350 9.51 -9.97 -25.10
N ALA A 351 10.16 -10.30 -23.99
CA ALA A 351 10.61 -11.66 -23.71
C ALA A 351 9.47 -12.68 -23.54
N ARG A 352 8.29 -12.25 -23.06
CA ARG A 352 7.13 -13.12 -22.79
C ARG A 352 6.18 -13.30 -23.98
N THR A 353 6.32 -12.51 -25.05
CA THR A 353 5.36 -12.50 -26.16
C THR A 353 5.83 -13.46 -27.26
N VAL A 354 5.04 -14.51 -27.54
CA VAL A 354 5.47 -15.64 -28.39
C VAL A 354 5.16 -15.46 -29.89
N ASN A 355 4.24 -14.59 -30.33
CA ASN A 355 4.11 -14.13 -31.75
C ASN A 355 2.97 -13.10 -32.02
N ALA A 356 3.11 -12.41 -33.17
CA ALA A 356 2.27 -11.42 -33.89
C ALA A 356 2.69 -9.93 -33.77
N ASP A 357 3.28 -9.38 -34.85
CA ASP A 357 3.69 -7.97 -35.00
C ASP A 357 2.61 -6.96 -34.57
N ARG A 358 1.33 -7.26 -34.83
CA ARG A 358 0.18 -6.39 -34.48
C ARG A 358 0.11 -6.05 -32.99
N ASP A 359 0.40 -7.00 -32.11
CA ASP A 359 0.19 -6.81 -30.67
C ASP A 359 1.41 -6.18 -29.98
N LEU A 360 2.59 -6.33 -30.59
CA LEU A 360 3.83 -5.69 -30.14
C LEU A 360 3.96 -4.27 -30.68
N MET A 361 3.39 -4.00 -31.87
CA MET A 361 3.48 -2.70 -32.55
C MET A 361 3.09 -1.53 -31.63
N PRO A 362 1.95 -1.54 -30.90
CA PRO A 362 1.58 -0.42 -30.04
C PRO A 362 2.62 -0.09 -28.96
N PHE A 363 3.30 -1.11 -28.43
CA PHE A 363 4.37 -0.94 -27.44
C PHE A 363 5.67 -0.44 -28.09
N GLN A 364 5.98 -0.89 -29.31
CA GLN A 364 7.15 -0.44 -30.06
C GLN A 364 7.00 1.02 -30.52
N GLU A 365 5.83 1.40 -31.03
CA GLU A 365 5.54 2.79 -31.43
C GLU A 365 5.59 3.73 -30.25
N ARG A 366 4.95 3.36 -29.12
CA ARG A 366 5.06 4.10 -27.87
C ARG A 366 6.52 4.27 -27.44
N ALA A 367 7.31 3.20 -27.48
CA ALA A 367 8.73 3.28 -27.09
C ALA A 367 9.50 4.29 -27.95
N LYS A 368 9.26 4.32 -29.27
CA LYS A 368 9.86 5.30 -30.19
C LYS A 368 9.44 6.74 -29.86
N VAL A 369 8.15 6.98 -29.63
CA VAL A 369 7.63 8.33 -29.30
C VAL A 369 8.20 8.83 -27.97
N MET A 370 8.32 7.94 -26.98
CA MET A 370 8.66 8.31 -25.61
C MET A 370 10.16 8.31 -25.31
N GLU A 371 11.02 7.80 -26.20
CA GLU A 371 12.47 7.72 -25.99
C GLU A 371 13.08 9.10 -25.66
N SER A 372 12.81 10.10 -26.51
CA SER A 372 13.32 11.47 -26.31
C SER A 372 12.79 12.15 -25.03
N VAL A 373 11.59 11.77 -24.57
CA VAL A 373 11.00 12.28 -23.33
C VAL A 373 11.68 11.64 -22.13
N ALA A 374 11.87 10.31 -22.17
CA ALA A 374 12.54 9.55 -21.13
C ALA A 374 13.99 10.02 -20.93
N ASP A 375 14.72 10.28 -22.02
CA ASP A 375 16.12 10.73 -21.95
C ASP A 375 16.22 12.14 -21.37
N ARG A 376 15.37 13.09 -21.81
CA ARG A 376 15.32 14.44 -21.22
C ARG A 376 14.98 14.39 -19.73
N ALA A 377 13.99 13.57 -19.34
CA ALA A 377 13.60 13.42 -17.94
C ALA A 377 14.72 12.79 -17.10
N LYS A 378 15.44 11.80 -17.64
CA LYS A 378 16.60 11.19 -16.97
C LYS A 378 17.72 12.21 -16.74
N THR A 379 18.03 13.05 -17.73
CA THR A 379 19.02 14.13 -17.59
C THR A 379 18.59 15.17 -16.55
N ALA A 380 17.33 15.59 -16.55
CA ALA A 380 16.80 16.50 -15.54
C ALA A 380 16.92 15.92 -14.12
N LYS A 381 16.62 14.64 -13.96
CA LYS A 381 16.71 13.93 -12.68
C LYS A 381 18.16 13.72 -12.20
N ALA A 382 19.11 13.52 -13.11
CA ALA A 382 20.53 13.44 -12.78
C ALA A 382 21.07 14.77 -12.21
N ASN A 383 20.43 15.90 -12.56
CA ASN A 383 20.80 17.23 -12.09
C ASN A 383 20.16 17.63 -10.75
N THR A 384 19.26 16.82 -10.21
CA THR A 384 18.62 17.05 -8.89
C THR A 384 19.33 16.31 -7.76
N GLU A 385 19.31 16.87 -6.54
CA GLU A 385 19.98 16.28 -5.36
C GLU A 385 19.16 15.17 -4.68
N TYR A 386 18.69 14.17 -5.43
CA TYR A 386 18.00 13.03 -4.81
C TYR A 386 18.97 12.16 -4.01
N TYR A 387 18.49 11.63 -2.88
CA TYR A 387 19.18 10.57 -2.18
C TYR A 387 19.29 9.32 -3.05
N TYR A 388 20.38 8.56 -2.92
CA TYR A 388 20.58 7.33 -3.69
C TYR A 388 19.37 6.38 -3.60
N TYR A 389 18.78 6.22 -2.40
CA TYR A 389 17.63 5.34 -2.16
C TYR A 389 16.34 5.80 -2.85
N GLU A 390 16.31 6.96 -3.50
CA GLU A 390 15.17 7.46 -4.29
C GLU A 390 15.55 7.80 -5.73
N SER A 391 16.84 7.68 -6.06
CA SER A 391 17.42 8.09 -7.35
C SER A 391 16.78 7.40 -8.56
N ARG A 392 16.12 6.24 -8.38
CA ARG A 392 15.42 5.51 -9.44
C ARG A 392 13.88 5.56 -9.32
N ALA A 393 13.34 6.20 -8.29
CA ALA A 393 11.89 6.38 -8.11
C ALA A 393 11.33 7.53 -8.96
N GLY A 394 10.16 7.37 -9.56
CA GLY A 394 9.38 8.49 -10.07
C GLY A 394 8.75 9.30 -8.94
N HIS A 395 7.69 10.06 -9.24
CA HIS A 395 6.97 10.82 -8.23
C HIS A 395 5.45 10.74 -8.38
N THR A 396 4.77 10.76 -7.24
CA THR A 396 3.32 10.96 -7.12
C THR A 396 3.04 12.29 -6.41
N SER A 397 1.94 12.94 -6.76
CA SER A 397 1.52 14.22 -6.17
C SER A 397 0.81 14.00 -4.82
N GLY A 398 0.98 14.97 -3.91
CA GLY A 398 0.20 15.10 -2.67
C GLY A 398 -1.10 15.88 -2.80
N ASP A 399 -1.40 16.47 -3.96
CA ASP A 399 -2.44 17.50 -4.14
C ASP A 399 -3.87 17.00 -4.10
N ARG A 400 -4.07 15.71 -4.29
CA ARG A 400 -5.40 15.12 -4.46
C ARG A 400 -5.62 14.05 -3.41
N ILE A 401 -6.78 14.15 -2.78
CA ILE A 401 -7.33 13.15 -1.89
C ILE A 401 -7.63 11.91 -2.74
N TYR A 402 -7.21 10.74 -2.24
CA TYR A 402 -7.47 9.50 -2.96
C TYR A 402 -8.97 9.17 -2.94
N PRO A 403 -9.48 8.47 -3.98
CA PRO A 403 -10.80 7.90 -3.90
C PRO A 403 -10.92 7.01 -2.67
N HIS A 404 -12.10 7.01 -2.04
CA HIS A 404 -12.42 6.23 -0.83
C HIS A 404 -11.79 6.71 0.48
N ASP A 405 -10.86 7.67 0.48
CA ASP A 405 -10.48 8.39 1.70
C ASP A 405 -11.72 9.10 2.28
N ALA A 406 -11.89 9.05 3.61
CA ALA A 406 -13.04 9.65 4.28
C ALA A 406 -12.96 11.18 4.32
N ASP A 407 -11.74 11.70 4.32
CA ASP A 407 -11.45 13.13 4.47
C ASP A 407 -12.18 13.80 5.66
N ASP A 408 -12.28 13.08 6.78
CA ASP A 408 -13.05 13.50 7.96
C ASP A 408 -12.21 13.79 9.20
N ILE A 409 -10.88 13.74 9.05
CA ILE A 409 -9.92 13.99 10.14
C ILE A 409 -9.52 15.46 10.11
N ASP A 410 -10.16 16.28 10.95
CA ASP A 410 -9.73 17.64 11.24
C ASP A 410 -8.69 17.65 12.37
N ARG A 411 -7.41 17.72 11.99
CA ARG A 411 -6.29 17.79 12.95
C ARG A 411 -6.26 19.12 13.72
N ALA A 412 -6.97 20.15 13.27
CA ALA A 412 -7.07 21.44 13.97
C ALA A 412 -8.07 21.40 15.14
N ALA A 413 -8.99 20.43 15.14
CA ALA A 413 -10.07 20.36 16.09
C ALA A 413 -9.53 20.21 17.52
N VAL A 414 -10.13 20.94 18.46
CA VAL A 414 -9.72 20.94 19.89
C VAL A 414 -9.73 19.52 20.45
N ALA A 415 -10.79 18.75 20.18
CA ALA A 415 -10.90 17.36 20.62
C ALA A 415 -9.74 16.49 20.10
N PHE A 416 -9.30 16.72 18.86
CA PHE A 416 -8.17 16.01 18.27
C PHE A 416 -6.85 16.41 18.94
N THR A 417 -6.58 17.71 19.10
CA THR A 417 -5.34 18.19 19.72
C THR A 417 -5.25 17.83 21.20
N ASP A 418 -6.38 17.80 21.92
CA ASP A 418 -6.46 17.38 23.31
C ASP A 418 -6.16 15.88 23.42
N LYS A 419 -6.75 15.06 22.54
CA LYS A 419 -6.45 13.63 22.49
C LYS A 419 -4.99 13.37 22.14
N ALA A 420 -4.44 14.07 21.14
CA ALA A 420 -3.04 13.93 20.77
C ALA A 420 -2.13 14.31 21.95
N THR A 421 -2.45 15.39 22.67
CA THR A 421 -1.71 15.80 23.87
C THR A 421 -1.75 14.70 24.93
N ASP A 422 -2.93 14.11 25.13
CA ASP A 422 -3.11 13.03 26.07
C ASP A 422 -2.25 11.81 25.73
N VAL A 423 -2.34 11.33 24.48
CA VAL A 423 -1.62 10.15 23.99
C VAL A 423 -0.11 10.33 24.04
N PHE A 424 0.42 11.44 23.53
CA PHE A 424 1.88 11.60 23.37
C PHE A 424 2.58 12.21 24.58
N PHE A 425 1.89 13.05 25.37
CA PHE A 425 2.49 13.73 26.53
C PHE A 425 1.94 13.23 27.87
N ASN A 426 0.62 13.14 28.04
CA ASN A 426 0.07 12.80 29.36
C ASN A 426 0.21 11.31 29.71
N GLN A 427 0.06 10.41 28.75
CA GLN A 427 0.17 8.96 28.95
C GLN A 427 1.60 8.44 28.80
N ASN A 428 2.55 9.31 28.43
CA ASN A 428 3.95 8.93 28.31
C ASN A 428 4.61 8.89 29.69
N GLU A 429 4.69 7.68 30.26
CA GLU A 429 5.29 7.42 31.57
C GLU A 429 6.80 7.74 31.63
N SER A 430 7.47 7.86 30.47
CA SER A 430 8.89 8.21 30.41
C SER A 430 9.13 9.72 30.59
N LEU A 431 8.09 10.53 30.72
CA LEU A 431 8.18 11.98 30.92
C LEU A 431 8.04 12.36 32.41
N PRO A 432 9.09 12.92 33.04
CA PRO A 432 9.00 13.35 34.43
C PRO A 432 8.12 14.60 34.62
N TRP A 433 7.96 15.45 33.59
CA TRP A 433 7.23 16.73 33.67
C TRP A 433 6.35 16.96 32.43
N LYS A 434 5.05 17.23 32.64
CA LYS A 434 4.05 17.41 31.57
C LYS A 434 3.91 18.89 31.18
N LYS A 435 5.01 19.50 30.73
CA LYS A 435 5.13 20.95 30.45
C LYS A 435 4.78 21.35 29.02
N CYS A 436 4.20 20.45 28.24
CA CYS A 436 3.96 20.64 26.83
C CYS A 436 2.55 20.20 26.45
N ARG A 437 2.00 20.82 25.40
CA ARG A 437 0.78 20.36 24.75
C ARG A 437 0.85 20.56 23.24
N ILE A 438 0.02 19.85 22.52
CA ILE A 438 -0.15 20.01 21.08
C ILE A 438 -1.19 21.10 20.83
N ALA A 439 -0.94 21.93 19.83
CA ALA A 439 -1.85 22.93 19.32
C ALA A 439 -1.79 22.94 17.79
N ALA A 440 -2.79 23.52 17.14
CA ALA A 440 -2.75 23.79 15.71
C ALA A 440 -2.38 25.27 15.45
N SER A 441 -1.65 25.55 14.38
CA SER A 441 -1.66 26.87 13.75
C SER A 441 -2.46 26.83 12.46
N ASN A 442 -3.22 27.91 12.22
CA ASN A 442 -3.92 28.14 10.96
C ASN A 442 -3.17 29.23 10.19
N ASP A 443 -2.06 28.86 9.57
CA ASP A 443 -1.30 29.79 8.73
C ASP A 443 -1.63 29.51 7.25
N GLN A 444 -2.12 30.53 6.54
CA GLN A 444 -2.31 30.53 5.08
C GLN A 444 -3.08 29.33 4.50
N GLY A 445 -4.01 28.74 5.25
CA GLY A 445 -4.84 27.63 4.79
C GLY A 445 -4.18 26.25 4.88
N ASN A 446 -3.02 26.10 5.54
CA ASN A 446 -2.42 24.81 5.86
C ASN A 446 -2.38 24.59 7.37
N THR A 447 -3.24 23.70 7.87
CA THR A 447 -3.32 23.36 9.30
C THR A 447 -2.09 22.57 9.72
N GLN A 448 -1.18 23.18 10.47
CA GLN A 448 0.01 22.51 11.00
C GLN A 448 -0.11 22.29 12.51
N LEU A 449 0.15 21.06 12.95
CA LEU A 449 0.30 20.78 14.38
C LEU A 449 1.64 21.33 14.87
N LYS A 450 1.66 21.82 16.11
CA LYS A 450 2.85 22.32 16.79
C LYS A 450 2.82 21.95 18.26
N VAL A 451 4.00 21.75 18.84
CA VAL A 451 4.16 21.54 20.28
C VAL A 451 4.45 22.89 20.94
N ILE A 452 3.69 23.23 21.99
CA ILE A 452 3.86 24.49 22.73
C ILE A 452 4.11 24.22 24.21
N ALA A 453 4.88 25.10 24.85
CA ALA A 453 5.14 25.05 26.27
C ALA A 453 3.92 25.50 27.08
N THR A 454 3.52 24.73 28.10
CA THR A 454 2.42 25.08 29.02
C THR A 454 2.90 25.89 30.23
N GLU A 455 4.20 25.88 30.49
CA GLU A 455 4.90 26.65 31.52
C GLU A 455 6.31 27.03 31.02
N ASP A 456 7.03 27.86 31.80
CA ASP A 456 8.42 28.22 31.47
C ASP A 456 9.32 26.98 31.62
N ILE A 457 10.16 26.73 30.61
CA ILE A 457 11.13 25.63 30.57
C ILE A 457 12.53 26.24 30.60
N ALA A 458 13.32 25.88 31.61
CA ALA A 458 14.68 26.40 31.76
C ALA A 458 15.62 25.74 30.73
N LYS A 459 16.71 26.42 30.36
CA LYS A 459 17.75 25.85 29.50
C LYS A 459 18.30 24.52 30.04
N ASN A 460 18.54 23.56 29.13
CA ASN A 460 19.02 22.18 29.38
C ASN A 460 18.02 21.28 30.12
N GLU A 461 16.77 21.70 30.25
CA GLU A 461 15.70 20.89 30.81
C GLU A 461 15.20 19.87 29.77
N VAL A 462 14.98 18.62 30.19
CA VAL A 462 14.40 17.58 29.34
C VAL A 462 12.94 17.91 29.05
N ILE A 463 12.60 17.94 27.76
CA ILE A 463 11.26 18.31 27.26
C ILE A 463 10.47 17.05 26.92
N PHE A 464 11.09 16.11 26.22
CA PHE A 464 10.41 14.98 25.63
C PHE A 464 11.30 13.75 25.53
N VAL A 465 10.72 12.57 25.71
CA VAL A 465 11.42 11.27 25.67
C VAL A 465 10.50 10.26 25.00
N GLU A 466 10.98 9.53 24.00
CA GLU A 466 10.17 8.56 23.28
C GLU A 466 10.99 7.35 22.84
N ASN A 467 10.41 6.15 23.02
CA ASN A 467 10.85 4.93 22.37
C ASN A 467 9.98 4.70 21.12
N PRO A 468 10.53 4.18 20.02
CA PRO A 468 9.79 4.05 18.78
C PRO A 468 8.77 2.92 18.91
N PRO A 469 7.47 3.18 18.66
CA PRO A 469 6.48 2.11 18.58
C PRO A 469 6.75 1.17 17.40
N MET A 470 7.30 1.69 16.30
CA MET A 470 7.58 0.91 15.08
C MET A 470 9.04 0.94 14.71
N ARG A 471 9.59 -0.24 14.40
CA ARG A 471 11.01 -0.41 14.15
C ARG A 471 11.33 -1.35 13.00
N GLY A 472 12.15 -0.85 12.07
CA GLY A 472 12.65 -1.59 10.93
C GLY A 472 14.14 -1.86 11.06
N HIS A 473 14.53 -3.12 11.22
CA HIS A 473 15.92 -3.55 11.26
C HIS A 473 16.27 -4.34 10.02
N LEU A 474 17.21 -3.82 9.23
CA LEU A 474 17.78 -4.51 8.10
C LEU A 474 19.06 -5.22 8.55
N GLU A 475 18.96 -6.53 8.70
CA GLU A 475 20.13 -7.39 8.84
C GLU A 475 21.02 -7.22 7.60
N LEU A 476 22.33 -7.29 7.75
CA LEU A 476 23.28 -6.99 6.67
C LEU A 476 23.80 -8.28 6.04
N PRO A 477 24.20 -8.29 4.76
CA PRO A 477 24.69 -9.51 4.11
C PRO A 477 25.85 -10.13 4.91
N LYS A 478 25.80 -11.45 5.15
CA LYS A 478 26.90 -12.20 5.75
C LYS A 478 28.04 -12.28 4.74
N LEU A 479 29.16 -11.61 5.02
CA LEU A 479 30.37 -11.65 4.19
C LEU A 479 31.40 -12.59 4.81
N PRO A 480 32.25 -13.24 3.99
CA PRO A 480 33.30 -14.15 4.48
C PRO A 480 34.37 -13.46 5.34
N ILE A 481 34.40 -12.12 5.38
CA ILE A 481 35.51 -11.33 5.94
C ILE A 481 35.18 -10.79 7.35
N LYS A 482 33.90 -10.68 7.75
CA LYS A 482 33.52 -10.08 9.05
C LYS A 482 32.23 -10.67 9.61
N VAL A 483 32.30 -11.20 10.84
CA VAL A 483 31.11 -11.53 11.64
C VAL A 483 30.54 -10.21 12.18
N VAL A 484 29.33 -9.86 11.75
CA VAL A 484 28.59 -8.74 12.34
C VAL A 484 28.08 -9.22 13.71
N PRO A 485 28.36 -8.51 14.82
CA PRO A 485 27.88 -8.94 16.13
C PRO A 485 26.35 -8.97 16.14
N LEU A 486 25.78 -10.05 16.67
CA LEU A 486 24.33 -10.15 16.87
C LEU A 486 23.87 -9.01 17.77
N LYS A 487 22.70 -8.45 17.48
CA LYS A 487 22.10 -7.39 18.29
C LYS A 487 20.68 -7.76 18.64
N CYS A 488 20.31 -7.57 19.89
CA CYS A 488 18.93 -7.75 20.34
C CYS A 488 17.99 -6.91 19.48
N ASP A 489 16.91 -7.50 18.99
CA ASP A 489 15.95 -6.79 18.16
C ASP A 489 15.23 -5.67 18.93
N ASN A 490 14.86 -5.92 20.20
CA ASN A 490 14.13 -4.94 21.01
C ASN A 490 15.02 -3.77 21.49
N CYS A 491 16.16 -4.03 22.14
CA CYS A 491 16.98 -2.99 22.78
C CYS A 491 18.29 -2.66 22.02
N ARG A 492 18.62 -3.41 20.96
CA ARG A 492 19.83 -3.26 20.13
C ARG A 492 21.18 -3.42 20.84
N ARG A 493 21.19 -3.87 22.09
CA ARG A 493 22.41 -4.27 22.79
C ARG A 493 23.11 -5.39 22.02
N SER A 494 24.43 -5.31 21.92
CA SER A 494 25.24 -6.37 21.30
C SER A 494 25.17 -7.63 22.15
N LEU A 495 25.01 -8.77 21.48
CA LEU A 495 24.94 -10.08 22.10
C LEU A 495 26.26 -10.84 21.85
N PRO A 496 26.73 -11.67 22.80
CA PRO A 496 27.88 -12.55 22.59
C PRO A 496 27.70 -13.47 21.38
N ALA A 497 28.80 -13.91 20.75
CA ALA A 497 28.74 -14.76 19.57
C ALA A 497 28.10 -16.15 19.86
N GLU A 498 28.34 -16.68 21.05
CA GLU A 498 27.78 -17.95 21.56
C GLU A 498 26.28 -17.88 21.90
N HIS A 499 25.72 -16.66 21.98
CA HIS A 499 24.31 -16.43 22.32
C HIS A 499 23.36 -17.11 21.32
N LEU A 500 23.73 -17.19 20.04
CA LEU A 500 22.87 -17.80 19.02
C LEU A 500 22.64 -19.30 19.26
N GLU A 501 23.69 -20.03 19.62
CA GLU A 501 23.62 -21.48 19.86
C GLU A 501 22.85 -21.79 21.14
N GLU A 502 23.13 -21.04 22.21
CA GLU A 502 22.41 -21.15 23.48
C GLU A 502 20.92 -20.84 23.32
N TYR A 503 20.59 -19.75 22.64
CA TYR A 503 19.21 -19.32 22.44
C TYR A 503 18.42 -20.28 21.52
N THR A 504 19.08 -20.89 20.54
CA THR A 504 18.48 -21.95 19.71
C THR A 504 18.17 -23.18 20.56
N ARG A 505 19.14 -23.61 21.39
CA ARG A 505 18.97 -24.72 22.33
C ARG A 505 17.83 -24.45 23.33
N GLU A 506 17.75 -23.24 23.88
CA GLU A 506 16.66 -22.83 24.78
C GLU A 506 15.29 -22.93 24.13
N PHE A 507 15.17 -22.49 22.87
CA PHE A 507 13.93 -22.63 22.11
C PHE A 507 13.57 -24.10 21.88
N GLU A 508 14.53 -24.94 21.49
CA GLU A 508 14.34 -26.38 21.29
C GLU A 508 13.96 -27.12 22.59
N GLN A 509 14.44 -26.62 23.74
CA GLN A 509 14.07 -27.11 25.08
C GLN A 509 12.73 -26.56 25.59
N GLY A 510 12.08 -25.66 24.84
CA GLY A 510 10.77 -25.10 25.16
C GLY A 510 10.77 -23.83 26.02
N ASN A 511 11.92 -23.18 26.22
CA ASN A 511 11.98 -21.89 26.93
C ASN A 511 11.49 -20.75 26.02
N VAL A 512 10.17 -20.59 25.93
CA VAL A 512 9.50 -19.56 25.11
C VAL A 512 9.41 -18.19 25.77
N ARG A 513 9.91 -18.04 27.00
CA ARG A 513 9.92 -16.76 27.72
C ARG A 513 11.03 -15.87 27.18
N GLU A 514 12.23 -16.43 27.11
CA GLU A 514 13.43 -15.75 26.66
C GLU A 514 13.68 -15.98 25.17
N ALA A 515 13.33 -17.16 24.64
CA ALA A 515 13.57 -17.52 23.25
C ALA A 515 12.34 -17.32 22.32
N CYS A 516 12.63 -17.09 21.03
CA CYS A 516 11.63 -16.85 19.98
C CYS A 516 11.90 -17.73 18.76
N LYS A 517 10.84 -18.25 18.13
CA LYS A 517 10.90 -19.06 16.89
C LYS A 517 11.68 -18.38 15.76
N CYS A 518 11.74 -17.05 15.75
CA CYS A 518 12.51 -16.30 14.76
C CYS A 518 14.01 -16.61 14.77
N ILE A 519 14.56 -17.20 15.84
CA ILE A 519 15.98 -17.56 15.87
C ILE A 519 16.34 -18.64 14.86
N THR A 520 15.38 -19.51 14.51
CA THR A 520 15.59 -20.62 13.57
C THR A 520 15.40 -20.21 12.10
N GLN A 521 15.08 -18.94 11.85
CA GLN A 521 14.84 -18.43 10.49
C GLN A 521 16.16 -18.05 9.79
N PRO A 522 16.21 -18.01 8.44
CA PRO A 522 17.42 -17.62 7.71
C PRO A 522 17.99 -16.26 8.14
N VAL A 523 17.09 -15.34 8.51
CA VAL A 523 17.42 -14.08 9.18
C VAL A 523 17.04 -14.18 10.66
N PRO A 524 17.98 -14.59 11.54
CA PRO A 524 17.67 -14.82 12.95
C PRO A 524 17.36 -13.51 13.67
N ILE A 525 16.33 -13.52 14.52
CA ILE A 525 15.96 -12.38 15.38
C ILE A 525 16.23 -12.76 16.84
N PRO A 526 17.34 -12.26 17.43
CA PRO A 526 17.69 -12.57 18.81
C PRO A 526 17.12 -11.52 19.78
N PHE A 527 16.88 -11.93 21.03
CA PHE A 527 16.49 -11.03 22.11
C PHE A 527 17.43 -11.19 23.32
N CYS A 528 17.55 -10.15 24.14
CA CYS A 528 18.27 -10.23 25.40
C CYS A 528 17.47 -11.09 26.41
N PRO A 529 18.17 -11.89 27.24
CA PRO A 529 17.56 -12.53 28.40
C PRO A 529 17.14 -11.47 29.44
N ALA A 530 16.31 -11.86 30.40
CA ALA A 530 15.94 -10.95 31.49
C ALA A 530 17.17 -10.66 32.39
N LEU A 531 17.19 -9.49 33.02
CA LEU A 531 18.21 -9.17 34.04
C LEU A 531 17.90 -9.89 35.37
N ASN A 532 16.61 -10.03 35.69
CA ASN A 532 16.09 -10.72 36.86
C ASN A 532 14.82 -11.50 36.49
N ASP A 533 14.44 -12.48 37.32
CA ASP A 533 13.24 -13.31 37.08
C ASP A 533 11.93 -12.51 37.00
N ASP A 534 11.85 -11.35 37.66
CA ASP A 534 10.65 -10.50 37.69
C ASP A 534 10.58 -9.47 36.54
N ASP A 535 11.69 -9.26 35.81
CA ASP A 535 11.74 -8.26 34.74
C ASP A 535 11.19 -8.84 33.41
N PRO A 536 10.43 -8.05 32.62
CA PRO A 536 9.98 -8.50 31.31
C PRO A 536 11.15 -8.65 30.34
N THR A 537 11.24 -9.79 29.66
CA THR A 537 12.31 -10.04 28.68
C THR A 537 12.16 -9.13 27.47
N CYS A 538 13.22 -9.00 26.67
CA CYS A 538 13.13 -8.30 25.40
C CYS A 538 12.17 -9.00 24.41
N ALA A 539 12.03 -10.32 24.48
CA ALA A 539 11.10 -11.09 23.65
C ALA A 539 9.64 -10.90 24.08
N GLU A 540 9.36 -10.81 25.39
CA GLU A 540 8.03 -10.48 25.91
C GLU A 540 7.62 -9.06 25.51
N ASN A 541 8.51 -8.09 25.69
CA ASN A 541 8.27 -6.71 25.27
C ASN A 541 8.00 -6.59 23.76
N ALA A 542 8.73 -7.35 22.94
CA ALA A 542 8.52 -7.36 21.50
C ALA A 542 7.15 -7.94 21.13
N ARG A 543 6.78 -9.11 21.69
CA ARG A 543 5.47 -9.75 21.47
C ARG A 543 4.29 -8.90 21.95
N ALA A 544 4.50 -8.08 22.97
CA ALA A 544 3.47 -7.18 23.46
C ALA A 544 3.24 -5.96 22.55
N ARG A 545 4.22 -5.56 21.74
CA ARG A 545 4.23 -4.23 21.08
C ARG A 545 4.29 -4.25 19.56
N TYR A 546 5.01 -5.18 18.95
CA TYR A 546 5.28 -5.13 17.50
C TYR A 546 5.59 -6.48 16.84
N HIS A 547 5.82 -7.55 17.61
CA HIS A 547 6.25 -8.85 17.10
C HIS A 547 5.10 -9.87 17.13
N TYR A 548 4.05 -9.63 16.34
CA TYR A 548 2.82 -10.42 16.35
C TYR A 548 2.86 -11.53 15.29
N ARG A 549 2.27 -11.31 14.11
CA ARG A 549 2.22 -12.30 13.01
C ARG A 549 3.52 -12.35 12.23
N VAL A 550 4.39 -11.34 12.36
CA VAL A 550 5.76 -11.41 11.81
C VAL A 550 6.61 -12.50 12.48
N CYS A 551 6.20 -12.97 13.66
CA CYS A 551 6.92 -13.95 14.45
C CYS A 551 6.96 -15.32 13.76
N GLY A 552 8.18 -15.84 13.53
CA GLY A 552 8.42 -17.17 13.00
C GLY A 552 8.30 -17.29 11.48
N GLU A 553 8.12 -16.17 10.78
CA GLU A 553 8.07 -16.08 9.32
C GLU A 553 9.46 -15.77 8.72
N ASP A 554 9.69 -16.20 7.48
CA ASP A 554 10.93 -15.94 6.76
C ASP A 554 10.90 -14.60 6.01
N TRP A 555 11.63 -13.62 6.55
CA TRP A 555 11.75 -12.28 5.97
C TRP A 555 13.02 -12.08 5.14
N GLU A 556 13.76 -13.14 4.80
CA GLU A 556 14.99 -13.02 4.01
C GLU A 556 14.77 -12.31 2.66
N TRP A 557 13.69 -12.66 1.96
CA TRP A 557 13.34 -12.03 0.68
C TRP A 557 13.10 -10.52 0.82
N LEU A 558 12.50 -10.08 1.94
CA LEU A 558 12.24 -8.66 2.20
C LEU A 558 13.57 -7.94 2.38
N HIS A 559 14.48 -8.50 3.17
CA HIS A 559 15.81 -7.94 3.34
C HIS A 559 16.59 -7.91 2.02
N ASN A 560 16.46 -8.96 1.19
CA ASN A 560 17.06 -9.04 -0.14
C ASN A 560 16.44 -8.05 -1.15
N SER A 561 15.28 -7.46 -0.84
CA SER A 561 14.68 -6.35 -1.59
C SER A 561 15.35 -4.99 -1.31
N MET A 562 16.33 -4.94 -0.42
CA MET A 562 17.09 -3.72 -0.07
C MET A 562 18.60 -3.98 -0.13
N ARG A 563 19.03 -5.19 0.23
CA ARG A 563 20.42 -5.59 0.14
C ARG A 563 20.89 -5.73 -1.31
N PRO A 564 22.21 -5.66 -1.53
CA PRO A 564 22.79 -6.06 -2.80
C PRO A 564 22.53 -7.54 -3.11
N VAL A 565 22.09 -7.81 -4.33
CA VAL A 565 21.75 -9.14 -4.82
C VAL A 565 23.03 -9.87 -5.20
N LYS A 566 23.26 -11.03 -4.56
CA LYS A 566 24.36 -11.94 -4.82
C LYS A 566 23.94 -12.99 -5.83
N VAL A 567 24.72 -13.13 -6.91
CA VAL A 567 24.47 -14.05 -8.02
C VAL A 567 25.71 -14.90 -8.28
N LEU A 568 25.54 -16.04 -8.93
CA LEU A 568 26.66 -16.84 -9.41
C LEU A 568 26.87 -16.55 -10.89
N ASN A 569 28.09 -16.19 -11.28
CA ASN A 569 28.44 -16.05 -12.69
C ASN A 569 28.57 -17.43 -13.38
N LEU A 570 28.83 -17.44 -14.69
CA LEU A 570 29.02 -18.66 -15.49
C LEU A 570 30.09 -19.62 -14.92
N ASN A 571 31.09 -19.08 -14.21
CA ASN A 571 32.16 -19.84 -13.57
C ASN A 571 31.83 -20.23 -12.11
N LYS A 572 30.57 -20.08 -11.68
CA LYS A 572 30.09 -20.30 -10.30
C LYS A 572 30.79 -19.42 -9.25
N LEU A 573 31.37 -18.30 -9.66
CA LEU A 573 31.94 -17.33 -8.75
C LEU A 573 30.87 -16.32 -8.33
N PRO A 574 30.80 -15.99 -7.03
CA PRO A 574 29.84 -15.02 -6.52
C PRO A 574 30.13 -13.60 -7.01
N ARG A 575 29.10 -12.94 -7.52
CA ARG A 575 29.07 -11.59 -8.05
C ARG A 575 27.90 -10.82 -7.44
N TYR A 576 28.05 -9.51 -7.30
CA TYR A 576 26.94 -8.62 -6.96
C TYR A 576 26.54 -7.80 -8.19
N GLU A 577 25.24 -7.77 -8.50
CA GLU A 577 24.73 -7.12 -9.71
C GLU A 577 23.98 -5.84 -9.44
N CYS A 578 23.04 -5.86 -8.49
CA CYS A 578 22.16 -4.72 -8.25
C CYS A 578 21.71 -4.63 -6.78
N SER A 579 21.07 -3.53 -6.43
CA SER A 579 20.23 -3.37 -5.24
C SER A 579 18.97 -2.63 -5.64
N PHE A 580 17.86 -2.96 -4.99
CA PHE A 580 16.59 -2.27 -5.18
C PHE A 580 16.37 -1.13 -4.18
N GLU A 581 17.35 -0.86 -3.31
CA GLU A 581 17.30 0.29 -2.39
C GLU A 581 17.00 1.60 -3.12
N ALA A 582 17.60 1.80 -4.30
CA ALA A 582 17.43 3.01 -5.12
C ALA A 582 15.99 3.24 -5.63
N GLN A 583 15.12 2.25 -5.48
CA GLN A 583 13.69 2.32 -5.78
C GLN A 583 12.84 2.64 -4.54
N ALA A 584 13.42 3.16 -3.46
CA ALA A 584 12.77 3.54 -2.21
C ALA A 584 12.26 2.36 -1.35
N THR A 585 12.85 1.17 -1.48
CA THR A 585 12.37 -0.03 -0.77
C THR A 585 12.62 -0.01 0.74
N LEU A 586 13.47 0.90 1.25
CA LEU A 586 13.84 0.95 2.67
C LEU A 586 12.64 1.15 3.62
N LEU A 587 11.63 1.92 3.20
CA LEU A 587 10.42 2.15 4.03
C LEU A 587 9.58 0.88 4.23
N SER A 588 9.80 -0.16 3.43
CA SER A 588 9.09 -1.44 3.53
C SER A 588 9.31 -2.14 4.87
N LEU A 589 10.42 -1.86 5.56
CA LEU A 589 10.68 -2.38 6.90
C LEU A 589 9.67 -1.84 7.92
N LEU A 590 9.37 -0.54 7.88
CA LEU A 590 8.34 0.06 8.74
C LEU A 590 6.94 -0.32 8.27
N LEU A 591 6.73 -0.47 6.96
CA LEU A 591 5.45 -0.89 6.41
C LEU A 591 5.04 -2.29 6.89
N ARG A 592 5.99 -3.23 7.02
CA ARG A 592 5.75 -4.54 7.63
C ARG A 592 5.17 -4.42 9.03
N GLU A 593 5.80 -3.62 9.89
CA GLU A 593 5.35 -3.40 11.28
C GLU A 593 3.95 -2.80 11.34
N ILE A 594 3.69 -1.80 10.48
CA ILE A 594 2.37 -1.15 10.40
C ILE A 594 1.27 -2.15 10.05
N PHE A 595 1.51 -3.00 9.05
CA PHE A 595 0.54 -4.03 8.69
C PHE A 595 0.34 -5.05 9.81
N ASP A 596 1.41 -5.49 10.47
CA ASP A 596 1.32 -6.46 11.57
C ASP A 596 0.54 -5.90 12.77
N ILE A 597 0.87 -4.67 13.20
CA ILE A 597 0.15 -3.96 14.27
C ILE A 597 -1.32 -3.78 13.90
N THR A 598 -1.62 -3.40 12.66
CA THR A 598 -3.00 -3.23 12.19
C THR A 598 -3.77 -4.54 12.31
N LEU A 599 -3.21 -5.65 11.83
CA LEU A 599 -3.85 -6.96 11.89
C LEU A 599 -4.08 -7.42 13.33
N HIS A 600 -3.12 -7.19 14.23
CA HIS A 600 -3.29 -7.50 15.65
C HIS A 600 -4.41 -6.68 16.32
N ARG A 601 -4.47 -5.37 16.05
CA ARG A 601 -5.51 -4.50 16.60
C ARG A 601 -6.90 -4.80 16.02
N ARG A 602 -7.00 -5.34 14.80
CA ARG A 602 -8.28 -5.82 14.26
C ARG A 602 -8.86 -7.00 15.02
N GLU A 603 -8.02 -7.88 15.52
CA GLU A 603 -8.47 -9.05 16.29
C GLU A 603 -8.88 -8.68 17.71
N THR A 604 -8.29 -7.63 18.27
CA THR A 604 -8.40 -7.30 19.70
C THR A 604 -9.25 -6.06 19.99
N GLN A 605 -9.43 -5.16 19.02
CA GLN A 605 -10.05 -3.84 19.23
C GLN A 605 -11.12 -3.53 18.17
N ASP A 606 -10.73 -3.12 16.96
CA ASP A 606 -11.64 -2.70 15.88
C ASP A 606 -11.42 -3.55 14.62
N PRO A 607 -12.34 -4.45 14.25
CA PRO A 607 -12.20 -5.32 13.08
C PRO A 607 -12.12 -4.55 11.75
N ASN A 608 -12.54 -3.28 11.72
CA ASN A 608 -12.55 -2.41 10.55
C ASN A 608 -11.39 -1.39 10.56
N LEU A 609 -10.39 -1.57 11.45
CA LEU A 609 -9.26 -0.65 11.57
C LEU A 609 -8.45 -0.59 10.27
N MET A 610 -8.32 0.59 9.67
CA MET A 610 -7.59 0.86 8.45
C MET A 610 -6.13 1.10 8.79
N ALA A 611 -5.22 0.54 7.98
CA ALA A 611 -3.79 0.57 8.33
C ALA A 611 -3.19 1.99 8.40
N HIS A 612 -3.77 2.96 7.67
CA HIS A 612 -3.33 4.36 7.69
C HIS A 612 -3.94 5.19 8.84
N GLU A 613 -4.88 4.61 9.61
CA GLU A 613 -5.65 5.23 10.69
C GLU A 613 -5.30 4.67 12.08
N ILE A 614 -4.26 3.84 12.19
CA ILE A 614 -3.71 3.45 13.50
C ILE A 614 -3.18 4.67 14.26
N ASP A 615 -3.19 4.62 15.59
CA ASP A 615 -2.89 5.76 16.48
C ASP A 615 -1.55 6.44 16.18
N GLU A 616 -0.53 5.65 15.83
CA GLU A 616 0.80 6.15 15.48
C GLU A 616 0.85 6.95 14.17
N LEU A 617 -0.12 6.73 13.27
CA LEU A 617 -0.17 7.36 11.95
C LEU A 617 -1.26 8.42 11.85
N VAL A 618 -2.35 8.32 12.62
CA VAL A 618 -3.49 9.24 12.54
C VAL A 618 -3.10 10.67 12.94
N ALA A 619 -2.17 10.81 13.89
CA ALA A 619 -1.65 12.10 14.34
C ALA A 619 -0.71 12.78 13.34
N LEU A 620 -0.12 12.01 12.41
CA LEU A 620 0.82 12.52 11.40
C LEU A 620 0.09 13.29 10.30
N GLU A 621 0.86 13.94 9.42
CA GLU A 621 0.32 14.69 8.29
C GLU A 621 -0.65 13.88 7.42
N ASN A 622 -1.66 14.57 6.89
CA ASN A 622 -2.68 14.02 6.00
C ASN A 622 -2.66 14.79 4.65
N PRO A 623 -3.49 14.41 3.65
CA PRO A 623 -3.47 15.05 2.33
C PRO A 623 -3.59 16.58 2.33
N HIS A 624 -4.29 17.19 3.30
CA HIS A 624 -4.39 18.65 3.43
C HIS A 624 -3.03 19.34 3.69
N ASN A 625 -2.07 18.61 4.25
CA ASN A 625 -0.72 19.13 4.48
C ASN A 625 0.18 18.99 3.26
N TRP A 626 -0.25 18.22 2.26
CA TRP A 626 0.61 17.76 1.17
C TRP A 626 0.41 18.48 -0.15
N THR A 627 -0.34 19.58 -0.15
CA THR A 627 -0.46 20.45 -1.32
C THR A 627 0.93 20.92 -1.80
N ASN A 628 1.13 20.82 -3.10
CA ASN A 628 2.35 21.02 -3.87
C ASN A 628 3.53 20.09 -3.52
N ARG A 629 3.30 19.03 -2.73
CA ARG A 629 4.35 18.07 -2.37
C ARG A 629 4.46 16.93 -3.39
N ARG A 630 5.68 16.42 -3.55
CA ARG A 630 5.97 15.25 -4.39
C ARG A 630 6.57 14.14 -3.55
N PHE A 631 6.07 12.93 -3.74
CA PHE A 631 6.51 11.75 -3.00
C PHE A 631 7.14 10.73 -3.94
N PRO A 632 8.21 10.02 -3.53
CA PRO A 632 8.84 9.01 -4.35
C PRO A 632 7.87 7.85 -4.62
N PHE A 633 7.85 7.39 -5.86
CA PHE A 633 7.07 6.22 -6.27
C PHE A 633 7.92 5.28 -7.12
N SER A 634 7.87 3.99 -6.85
CA SER A 634 8.33 2.95 -7.76
C SER A 634 7.36 1.77 -7.74
N LEU A 635 7.28 1.02 -8.85
CA LEU A 635 6.50 -0.21 -8.89
C LEU A 635 6.96 -1.19 -7.80
N THR A 636 8.28 -1.23 -7.55
CA THR A 636 8.87 -2.13 -6.57
C THR A 636 8.45 -1.78 -5.13
N ALA A 637 8.69 -0.55 -4.68
CA ALA A 637 8.49 -0.17 -3.28
C ALA A 637 7.03 0.15 -2.94
N ASN A 638 6.23 0.59 -3.91
CA ASN A 638 4.86 1.04 -3.65
C ASN A 638 3.79 -0.01 -3.95
N VAL A 639 4.14 -1.09 -4.69
CA VAL A 639 3.18 -2.13 -5.11
C VAL A 639 3.74 -3.53 -4.87
N HIS A 640 4.88 -3.88 -5.49
CA HIS A 640 5.39 -5.25 -5.50
C HIS A 640 5.78 -5.76 -4.11
N VAL A 641 6.64 -5.02 -3.40
CA VAL A 641 7.08 -5.39 -2.04
C VAL A 641 5.92 -5.31 -1.03
N PRO A 642 5.11 -4.22 -0.97
CA PRO A 642 3.97 -4.15 -0.06
C PRO A 642 2.97 -5.30 -0.19
N PHE A 643 2.61 -5.68 -1.42
CA PHE A 643 1.69 -6.80 -1.64
C PHE A 643 2.29 -8.14 -1.19
N ASN A 644 3.59 -8.35 -1.38
CA ASN A 644 4.26 -9.56 -0.89
C ASN A 644 4.30 -9.60 0.65
N ILE A 645 4.51 -8.45 1.32
CA ILE A 645 4.41 -8.36 2.78
C ILE A 645 3.00 -8.76 3.24
N LEU A 646 1.97 -8.18 2.64
CA LEU A 646 0.57 -8.47 2.99
C LEU A 646 0.23 -9.95 2.80
N LEU A 647 0.60 -10.53 1.65
CA LEU A 647 0.39 -11.95 1.39
C LEU A 647 1.06 -12.85 2.43
N GLN A 648 2.30 -12.54 2.82
CA GLN A 648 3.02 -13.30 3.84
C GLN A 648 2.41 -13.15 5.24
N LEU A 649 1.85 -11.98 5.58
CA LEU A 649 1.06 -11.78 6.80
C LEU A 649 -0.32 -12.46 6.77
N GLY A 650 -0.64 -13.15 5.68
CA GLY A 650 -1.87 -13.90 5.48
C GLY A 650 -3.05 -13.07 4.94
N VAL A 651 -2.79 -11.85 4.46
CA VAL A 651 -3.82 -10.97 3.89
C VAL A 651 -4.10 -11.34 2.43
N ASP A 652 -5.35 -11.59 2.12
CA ASP A 652 -5.81 -11.76 0.74
C ASP A 652 -5.94 -10.39 0.05
N ILE A 653 -4.89 -9.99 -0.67
CA ILE A 653 -4.80 -8.70 -1.37
C ILE A 653 -5.85 -8.50 -2.47
N PHE A 654 -6.61 -9.54 -2.83
CA PHE A 654 -7.69 -9.46 -3.81
C PHE A 654 -9.06 -9.28 -3.14
N ARG A 655 -9.20 -9.67 -1.87
CA ARG A 655 -10.48 -9.56 -1.16
C ARG A 655 -10.50 -8.42 -0.15
N ASP A 656 -9.40 -8.25 0.59
CA ASP A 656 -9.35 -7.29 1.68
C ASP A 656 -8.93 -5.90 1.18
N LEU A 657 -9.92 -5.11 0.74
CA LEU A 657 -9.70 -3.74 0.24
C LEU A 657 -9.41 -2.72 1.36
N SER A 658 -9.37 -3.13 2.62
CA SER A 658 -8.84 -2.27 3.68
C SER A 658 -7.32 -2.08 3.60
N PHE A 659 -6.63 -2.92 2.81
CA PHE A 659 -5.23 -2.79 2.41
C PHE A 659 -5.09 -2.47 0.91
N ASP A 660 -6.06 -1.74 0.36
CA ASP A 660 -6.00 -1.32 -1.04
C ASP A 660 -4.83 -0.35 -1.31
N THR A 661 -4.47 -0.15 -2.58
CA THR A 661 -3.25 0.58 -2.96
C THR A 661 -3.23 2.01 -2.43
N TRP A 662 -4.39 2.67 -2.33
CA TRP A 662 -4.47 4.04 -1.78
C TRP A 662 -4.08 4.08 -0.29
N VAL A 663 -4.44 3.06 0.49
CA VAL A 663 -4.06 2.94 1.91
C VAL A 663 -2.54 2.80 2.02
N ILE A 664 -1.94 1.96 1.17
CA ILE A 664 -0.49 1.78 1.12
C ILE A 664 0.21 3.08 0.74
N GLN A 665 -0.31 3.81 -0.26
CA GLN A 665 0.27 5.10 -0.66
C GLN A 665 0.18 6.14 0.46
N LEU A 666 -0.95 6.24 1.18
CA LEU A 666 -1.07 7.16 2.32
C LEU A 666 -0.05 6.84 3.41
N ILE A 667 0.14 5.56 3.76
CA ILE A 667 1.16 5.16 4.74
C ILE A 667 2.56 5.54 4.25
N LEU A 668 2.92 5.21 3.01
CA LEU A 668 4.24 5.52 2.48
C LEU A 668 4.52 7.02 2.40
N LYS A 669 3.51 7.84 2.08
CA LYS A 669 3.60 9.31 2.12
C LYS A 669 3.85 9.82 3.54
N LYS A 670 3.13 9.31 4.55
CA LYS A 670 3.37 9.61 5.97
C LYS A 670 4.79 9.22 6.39
N LEU A 671 5.23 8.01 6.06
CA LEU A 671 6.56 7.50 6.40
C LEU A 671 7.69 8.28 5.72
N THR A 672 7.48 8.75 4.50
CA THR A 672 8.48 9.50 3.74
C THR A 672 8.97 10.76 4.47
N VAL A 673 8.07 11.42 5.20
CA VAL A 673 8.38 12.65 5.95
C VAL A 673 8.82 12.33 7.38
N ASN A 674 8.28 11.28 7.98
CA ASN A 674 8.39 11.04 9.42
C ASN A 674 9.38 9.94 9.83
N ALA A 675 9.82 9.08 8.91
CA ALA A 675 10.78 8.03 9.23
C ALA A 675 12.16 8.62 9.57
N ILE A 676 12.74 8.13 10.66
CA ILE A 676 14.05 8.57 11.16
C ILE A 676 15.05 7.40 11.06
N PRO A 677 16.16 7.56 10.32
CA PRO A 677 17.24 6.59 10.34
C PRO A 677 17.98 6.63 11.68
N CYS A 678 18.11 5.48 12.34
CA CYS A 678 18.77 5.38 13.64
C CYS A 678 20.30 5.30 13.51
N GLY A 679 21.01 6.04 14.39
CA GLY A 679 22.46 5.92 14.58
C GLY A 679 23.27 7.19 14.30
N GLY A 680 22.87 8.34 14.84
CA GLY A 680 23.68 9.58 14.81
C GLY A 680 23.88 10.24 13.44
N LYS A 681 23.55 9.59 12.32
CA LYS A 681 23.79 10.11 10.96
C LYS A 681 23.08 11.46 10.67
N ARG A 682 21.92 11.73 11.26
CA ARG A 682 21.24 13.06 11.18
C ARG A 682 21.81 14.11 12.14
N LEU A 683 22.56 13.67 13.15
CA LEU A 683 23.28 14.49 14.13
C LEU A 683 24.76 14.63 13.77
N GLN A 684 25.13 14.27 12.54
CA GLN A 684 26.44 14.50 11.93
C GLN A 684 26.22 15.33 10.66
N LYS A 685 27.28 15.92 10.11
CA LYS A 685 27.19 16.56 8.79
C LYS A 685 26.71 15.53 7.76
N THR A 686 25.62 15.84 7.07
CA THR A 686 24.98 14.95 6.11
C THR A 686 25.94 14.71 4.95
N ASN A 687 26.32 13.46 4.75
CA ASN A 687 26.97 13.04 3.52
C ASN A 687 25.91 12.46 2.59
N ILE A 688 25.46 13.25 1.60
CA ILE A 688 24.47 12.80 0.61
C ILE A 688 25.13 11.79 -0.32
N ILE A 689 24.81 10.51 -0.13
CA ILE A 689 25.22 9.45 -1.04
C ILE A 689 24.37 9.58 -2.32
N LYS A 690 25.00 10.05 -3.41
CA LYS A 690 24.36 10.18 -4.74
C LYS A 690 24.45 8.90 -5.57
N SER A 691 25.49 8.08 -5.35
CA SER A 691 25.71 6.82 -6.08
C SER A 691 26.42 5.80 -5.21
N LYS A 692 26.16 4.51 -5.44
CA LYS A 692 26.92 3.40 -4.84
C LYS A 692 27.59 2.55 -5.92
N PRO A 693 28.93 2.38 -5.89
CA PRO A 693 29.61 1.42 -6.74
C PRO A 693 29.37 -0.01 -6.23
N PHE A 694 29.05 -0.93 -7.13
CA PHE A 694 28.91 -2.36 -6.84
C PHE A 694 30.20 -3.08 -7.31
N PRO A 695 30.90 -3.83 -6.45
CA PRO A 695 32.02 -4.64 -6.88
C PRO A 695 31.53 -5.80 -7.75
N LYS A 696 32.24 -6.07 -8.84
CA LYS A 696 31.84 -7.12 -9.80
C LYS A 696 32.06 -8.52 -9.25
N LEU A 697 33.04 -8.75 -8.38
CA LEU A 697 33.29 -10.05 -7.75
C LEU A 697 33.34 -9.90 -6.23
N GLU A 698 32.86 -10.91 -5.51
CA GLU A 698 32.96 -10.94 -4.05
C GLU A 698 34.42 -10.93 -3.58
N ALA A 699 35.34 -11.50 -4.36
CA ALA A 699 36.78 -11.48 -4.07
C ALA A 699 37.41 -10.07 -4.10
N ASP A 700 36.77 -9.11 -4.76
CA ASP A 700 37.25 -7.72 -4.84
C ASP A 700 36.84 -6.90 -3.60
N LEU A 701 36.06 -7.49 -2.68
CA LEU A 701 35.63 -6.83 -1.46
C LEU A 701 36.78 -6.73 -0.46
N THR A 702 37.21 -5.51 -0.18
CA THR A 702 38.07 -5.20 0.97
C THR A 702 37.22 -4.69 2.14
N THR A 703 37.73 -4.80 3.37
CA THR A 703 37.07 -4.26 4.57
C THR A 703 36.72 -2.79 4.47
N ASP A 704 37.51 -2.01 3.74
CA ASP A 704 37.35 -0.56 3.59
C ASP A 704 36.20 -0.19 2.63
N ASN A 705 35.86 -1.07 1.69
CA ASN A 705 34.80 -0.85 0.70
C ASN A 705 33.40 -1.25 1.22
N LEU A 706 33.30 -1.96 2.34
CA LEU A 706 32.05 -2.56 2.82
C LEU A 706 30.98 -1.51 3.14
N SER A 707 31.37 -0.41 3.79
CA SER A 707 30.42 0.64 4.21
C SER A 707 29.78 1.38 3.04
N THR A 708 30.47 1.47 1.90
CA THR A 708 30.01 2.16 0.68
C THR A 708 28.94 1.35 -0.07
N PHE A 709 28.99 0.02 0.06
CA PHE A 709 28.13 -0.92 -0.65
C PHE A 709 26.84 -1.25 0.10
N TRP A 710 26.83 -1.08 1.41
CA TRP A 710 25.70 -1.45 2.26
C TRP A 710 24.51 -0.50 2.09
N PRO A 711 23.28 -0.96 2.37
CA PRO A 711 22.11 -0.08 2.39
C PRO A 711 22.34 1.19 3.21
N THR A 712 21.82 2.33 2.74
CA THR A 712 22.11 3.67 3.28
C THR A 712 21.77 3.74 4.76
N PHE A 713 20.64 3.13 5.12
CA PHE A 713 20.22 2.95 6.49
C PHE A 713 19.90 1.47 6.71
N SER A 714 20.47 0.91 7.78
CA SER A 714 20.12 -0.44 8.24
C SER A 714 19.08 -0.43 9.36
N LYS A 715 18.70 0.75 9.85
CA LYS A 715 17.76 0.93 10.95
C LYS A 715 16.88 2.14 10.66
N LEU A 716 15.58 1.93 10.61
CA LEU A 716 14.57 2.96 10.38
C LEU A 716 13.51 2.86 11.46
N TYR A 717 13.16 3.99 12.08
CA TYR A 717 12.20 4.07 13.18
C TYR A 717 11.15 5.13 12.87
N LEU A 718 9.95 4.94 13.42
CA LEU A 718 8.93 5.97 13.49
C LEU A 718 8.76 6.39 14.95
N TYR A 719 8.80 7.70 15.19
CA TYR A 719 8.59 8.32 16.49
C TYR A 719 7.45 9.33 16.36
N PRO A 720 6.18 8.91 16.49
CA PRO A 720 5.05 9.79 16.23
C PRO A 720 5.05 11.04 17.11
N GLY A 721 5.48 10.94 18.38
CA GLY A 721 5.58 12.09 19.28
C GLY A 721 6.66 13.09 18.85
N HIS A 722 7.86 12.60 18.55
CA HIS A 722 8.96 13.40 18.00
C HIS A 722 8.58 14.08 16.68
N SER A 723 7.83 13.40 15.82
CA SER A 723 7.35 13.92 14.53
C SER A 723 6.45 15.15 14.64
N LEU A 724 5.92 15.47 15.81
CA LEU A 724 5.08 16.65 16.04
C LEU A 724 5.88 17.93 16.30
N PHE A 725 7.18 17.82 16.56
CA PHE A 725 8.05 18.98 16.73
C PHE A 725 8.46 19.53 15.36
N ASN A 726 8.04 20.75 15.06
CA ASN A 726 8.34 21.39 13.78
C ASN A 726 9.83 21.73 13.65
N HIS A 727 10.29 21.77 12.40
CA HIS A 727 11.66 22.12 12.09
C HIS A 727 11.95 23.61 12.34
N ALA A 728 13.15 23.90 12.85
CA ALA A 728 13.76 25.21 12.78
C ALA A 728 15.23 25.16 12.36
N CYS A 729 15.63 26.12 11.51
CA CYS A 729 17.02 26.33 11.10
C CYS A 729 17.89 26.85 12.27
N PRO A 730 19.23 26.82 12.15
CA PRO A 730 20.16 27.03 13.28
C PRO A 730 19.98 28.32 14.12
N THR A 731 19.36 29.37 13.60
CA THR A 731 19.10 30.61 14.35
C THR A 731 17.78 30.59 15.12
N GLU A 732 16.82 29.76 14.71
CA GLU A 732 15.43 29.83 15.17
C GLU A 732 15.04 28.70 16.12
N TYR A 733 15.81 27.60 16.20
CA TYR A 733 15.47 26.51 17.09
C TYR A 733 15.63 26.89 18.58
N ASN A 734 14.82 26.29 19.43
CA ASN A 734 14.86 26.47 20.89
C ASN A 734 15.00 25.16 21.67
N ALA A 735 14.85 24.01 21.00
CA ALA A 735 15.12 22.69 21.55
C ALA A 735 16.06 21.90 20.64
N SER A 736 16.76 20.94 21.23
CA SER A 736 17.65 20.00 20.54
C SER A 736 17.28 18.56 20.93
N TRP A 737 17.75 17.59 20.15
CA TRP A 737 17.47 16.19 20.39
C TRP A 737 18.66 15.29 20.07
N ALA A 738 18.68 14.11 20.68
CA ALA A 738 19.66 13.06 20.41
C ALA A 738 19.14 11.68 20.82
N TYR A 739 19.86 10.63 20.38
CA TYR A 739 19.68 9.27 20.89
C TYR A 739 20.35 9.12 22.26
N TYR A 740 19.77 8.33 23.17
CA TYR A 740 20.30 8.07 24.52
C TYR A 740 21.49 7.08 24.54
N GLY A 741 22.54 7.43 23.79
CA GLY A 741 23.82 6.73 23.77
C GLY A 741 23.74 5.24 23.42
N ASP A 742 24.75 4.48 23.84
CA ASP A 742 24.85 3.04 23.61
C ASP A 742 24.00 2.22 24.61
N GLU A 743 23.55 2.82 25.71
CA GLU A 743 22.75 2.16 26.76
C GLU A 743 21.32 1.88 26.28
N ASN A 744 20.68 2.85 25.62
CA ASN A 744 19.41 2.67 24.94
C ASN A 744 19.41 3.42 23.58
N PRO A 745 19.91 2.79 22.51
CA PRO A 745 20.06 3.43 21.20
C PRO A 745 18.73 3.66 20.47
N ASN A 746 17.62 3.18 21.02
CA ASN A 746 16.27 3.40 20.49
C ASN A 746 15.58 4.57 21.20
N LEU A 747 16.10 5.10 22.29
CA LEU A 747 15.43 6.20 22.98
C LEU A 747 15.86 7.53 22.35
N ILE A 748 14.89 8.37 21.97
CA ILE A 748 15.15 9.77 21.65
C ILE A 748 14.84 10.63 22.88
N ILE A 749 15.72 11.60 23.14
CA ILE A 749 15.54 12.61 24.17
C ILE A 749 15.63 14.00 23.52
N LEU A 750 14.68 14.84 23.86
CA LEU A 750 14.65 16.27 23.56
C LEU A 750 14.92 17.08 24.82
N TRP A 751 15.70 18.15 24.69
CA TRP A 751 15.95 19.11 25.76
C TRP A 751 15.93 20.54 25.23
N SER A 752 15.69 21.51 26.11
CA SER A 752 15.73 22.93 25.77
C SER A 752 17.16 23.39 25.52
N PHE A 753 17.40 24.08 24.41
CA PHE A 753 18.69 24.67 24.08
C PHE A 753 18.87 26.07 24.69
N LYS A 754 17.76 26.78 24.88
CA LYS A 754 17.62 28.08 25.53
C LYS A 754 16.37 28.08 26.39
N ASP A 755 16.18 29.09 27.24
CA ASP A 755 14.94 29.25 28.01
C ASP A 755 13.75 29.39 27.05
N ILE A 756 12.66 28.68 27.33
CA ILE A 756 11.42 28.69 26.53
C ILE A 756 10.30 29.22 27.42
N LYS A 757 9.56 30.23 26.94
CA LYS A 757 8.47 30.83 27.72
C LYS A 757 7.19 30.06 27.53
N LYS A 758 6.33 30.10 28.55
CA LYS A 758 4.96 29.60 28.45
C LYS A 758 4.27 30.18 27.21
N GLY A 759 3.73 29.30 26.37
CA GLY A 759 3.04 29.64 25.13
C GLY A 759 3.92 29.61 23.87
N ASP A 760 5.24 29.57 24.03
CA ASP A 760 6.16 29.48 22.89
C ASP A 760 6.07 28.09 22.23
N GLU A 761 6.24 28.07 20.91
CA GLU A 761 6.39 26.83 20.13
C GLU A 761 7.78 26.23 20.36
N ILE A 762 7.84 24.92 20.55
CA ILE A 762 9.08 24.16 20.67
C ILE A 762 9.44 23.65 19.28
N ARG A 763 10.59 24.10 18.76
CA ARG A 763 11.10 23.76 17.42
C ARG A 763 12.48 23.13 17.52
N ILE A 764 12.71 22.12 16.68
CA ILE A 764 13.95 21.35 16.66
C ILE A 764 14.65 21.39 15.30
N PRO A 765 15.98 21.27 15.24
CA PRO A 765 16.69 21.08 13.99
C PRO A 765 16.52 19.63 13.50
N TYR A 766 16.15 19.43 12.23
CA TYR A 766 16.04 18.09 11.62
C TYR A 766 17.37 17.59 11.05
N PHE A 767 18.26 18.54 10.76
CA PHE A 767 19.63 18.32 10.32
C PHE A 767 20.59 18.84 11.37
N HIS A 768 21.83 18.36 11.32
CA HIS A 768 22.88 18.87 12.21
C HIS A 768 23.08 20.38 12.02
N THR A 769 23.19 21.14 13.11
CA THR A 769 23.18 22.61 13.10
C THR A 769 24.37 23.25 12.38
N LEU A 770 25.48 22.52 12.25
CA LEU A 770 26.68 22.95 11.50
C LEU A 770 26.77 22.34 10.10
N ASP A 771 25.68 21.77 9.59
CA ASP A 771 25.66 21.14 8.28
C ASP A 771 25.49 22.17 7.16
N SER A 772 26.62 22.66 6.65
CA SER A 772 26.67 23.59 5.52
C SER A 772 26.39 22.91 4.16
N GLY A 773 26.08 21.61 4.13
CA GLY A 773 25.84 20.83 2.91
C GLY A 773 24.36 20.61 2.56
N VAL A 774 23.42 21.09 3.38
CA VAL A 774 21.97 20.89 3.15
C VAL A 774 21.43 22.00 2.25
N SER A 775 21.33 21.73 0.95
CA SER A 775 20.66 22.67 0.03
C SER A 775 19.19 22.87 0.39
N THR A 776 18.59 23.94 -0.14
CA THR A 776 17.15 24.21 -0.02
C THR A 776 16.35 23.02 -0.53
N SER A 777 16.76 22.44 -1.66
CA SER A 777 16.11 21.26 -2.24
C SER A 777 16.18 20.02 -1.33
N THR A 778 17.30 19.80 -0.64
CA THR A 778 17.46 18.69 0.31
C THR A 778 16.58 18.90 1.55
N LEU A 779 16.52 20.13 2.05
CA LEU A 779 15.69 20.50 3.17
C LEU A 779 14.20 20.33 2.82
N GLU A 780 13.77 20.85 1.69
CA GLU A 780 12.40 20.71 1.18
C GLU A 780 12.01 19.26 1.01
N ARG A 781 12.91 18.44 0.46
CA ARG A 781 12.67 17.01 0.34
C ARG A 781 12.46 16.37 1.72
N ALA A 782 13.29 16.67 2.72
CA ALA A 782 13.19 16.05 4.04
C ALA A 782 11.98 16.54 4.85
N LEU A 783 11.58 17.81 4.71
CA LEU A 783 10.37 18.37 5.31
C LEU A 783 9.11 17.97 4.54
N GLY A 784 9.26 17.53 3.30
CA GLY A 784 8.18 17.33 2.34
C GLY A 784 7.72 18.63 1.67
N GLY A 785 8.12 19.82 2.15
CA GLY A 785 7.72 21.11 1.60
C GLY A 785 8.67 22.25 2.00
N PRO A 786 8.35 23.51 1.63
CA PRO A 786 9.19 24.66 1.94
C PRO A 786 9.38 24.85 3.45
N CYS A 787 10.57 25.28 3.84
CA CYS A 787 10.85 25.61 5.23
C CYS A 787 10.27 26.98 5.57
N ASN A 788 9.34 27.03 6.53
CA ASN A 788 8.67 28.26 6.95
C ASN A 788 9.20 28.79 8.30
N CYS A 789 10.39 28.36 8.74
CA CYS A 789 10.89 28.73 10.06
C CYS A 789 11.40 30.17 10.15
N GLY A 790 11.66 30.84 9.02
CA GLY A 790 12.19 32.20 8.93
C GLY A 790 13.71 32.32 9.11
N GLY A 791 14.42 31.20 9.30
CA GLY A 791 15.88 31.16 9.41
C GLY A 791 16.58 31.02 8.05
N PRO A 792 17.88 31.36 7.96
CA PRO A 792 18.61 31.45 6.69
C PRO A 792 18.85 30.08 6.04
N HIS A 793 18.63 29.99 4.71
CA HIS A 793 18.94 28.82 3.89
C HIS A 793 20.27 28.99 3.12
N LEU A 794 20.97 27.88 2.80
CA LEU A 794 22.30 27.93 2.18
C LEU A 794 22.30 28.58 0.78
N ASP A 795 21.23 28.39 0.00
CA ASP A 795 21.12 28.98 -1.34
C ASP A 795 20.65 30.45 -1.31
N GLU A 796 20.04 30.92 -0.21
CA GLU A 796 19.69 32.35 -0.04
C GLU A 796 20.91 33.25 0.21
N LYS A 797 22.03 32.66 0.67
CA LYS A 797 23.32 33.40 0.78
C LYS A 797 24.05 33.55 -0.55
N TYR A 798 23.58 32.90 -1.61
CA TYR A 798 24.16 32.92 -2.96
C TYR A 798 23.08 33.20 -4.02
N ILE A 799 22.26 34.22 -3.79
CA ILE A 799 21.60 34.95 -4.88
C ILE A 799 22.53 36.14 -5.19
N PRO A 800 23.15 36.23 -6.39
CA PRO A 800 23.97 37.38 -6.74
C PRO A 800 23.19 38.70 -6.77
#